data_AF-A0A2E7H3Y2-F1
#
_entry.id   AF-A0A2E7H3Y2-F1
#
_cell.length_a   1.000
_cell.length_b   1.000
_cell.length_c   1.000
_cell.angle_alpha   90.00
_cell.angle_beta   90.00
_cell.angle_gamma   90.00
#
_symmetry.space_group_name_H-M   'P 1'
#
loop_
_entity.id
_entity.type
_entity.pdbx_description
1 polymer ?
#
loop_
_entity_poly.entity_id
_entity_poly.type
_entity_poly.pdbx_seq_one_letter_code
_entity_poly.pdbx_strand_id
1 'polypeptide(L)'
;MQSALQAQIDRHGQYAFKDGSRVVNGEASLNISHEYIKVEGTFTHSSTAYTTANYISEIVKGTILTGTANSGNQVKAIVDKVVTAAGSDPDTVYIKYLDSGDANRTTEKFAVGEVVSSDTGTTRFLMVGGGANTDGNNTASTIANAIGTGSSYNIREGVYFISGCFVFVPGETLILDKYTNTPNYVVGLQVTESVQTSAGDTSLLDNAAGTPNTSAPGADRYKISTTLIKENLDVDTQRTVNEYVPLARIENGVTQLDLTDKTNDTELTKRLATRTEEESGNYVVGIFELDVKEHLDTGSNFGQNAAGDGGSADKLAIGVEKSTAYIQGFRVAKTSKEFVDVDKPRGSDATETETNTNTQITVGNYVKLIKTGTGACEGIPDLENYTTLDLKISSTARGSARARGLEIFSDHIRLYLFDIVMDSGYSFNNVTTVSQTSTSFSATLASTGTRFATGFNSGLHKLPYNAIKELANNEYKVRHVLTGTVSAGSLQVSLPSGSGVISDQTDIIIAQASGAVKTGVAGNITAGGNGSTSVTFNATALSISGACKVLVTAKKNLARKSKQRVNNQTHTIASGSISTGQESFALDHADVIRIVSVQETGGNDVTSRFTLDNGQRDNFYENGRIIKDQSTPAIDTGKNLVITFDYYNHGDGDYFSVDSYPTADYA
;
A
#
# COMPACT_ATOMS: atom_id res chain seq x y z
N MET A 1 18.01 -38.30 -52.08
CA MET A 1 18.74 -37.08 -51.65
C MET A 1 18.10 -36.39 -50.42
N GLN A 2 17.44 -37.12 -49.50
CA GLN A 2 16.48 -36.47 -48.59
C GLN A 2 16.93 -36.43 -47.11
N SER A 3 17.54 -37.48 -46.57
CA SER A 3 17.79 -37.57 -45.11
C SER A 3 18.87 -36.62 -44.58
N ALA A 4 19.98 -36.44 -45.31
CA ALA A 4 21.08 -35.59 -44.85
C ALA A 4 20.70 -34.09 -44.88
N LEU A 5 19.98 -33.66 -45.91
CA LEU A 5 19.45 -32.30 -46.01
C LEU A 5 18.37 -32.06 -44.96
N GLN A 6 17.44 -33.00 -44.78
CA GLN A 6 16.42 -32.91 -43.73
C GLN A 6 17.04 -32.80 -42.34
N ALA A 7 18.10 -33.56 -42.04
CA ALA A 7 18.81 -33.46 -40.77
C ALA A 7 19.53 -32.11 -40.58
N GLN A 8 20.00 -31.46 -41.64
CA GLN A 8 20.57 -30.11 -41.55
C GLN A 8 19.49 -29.07 -41.27
N ILE A 9 18.33 -29.18 -41.94
CA ILE A 9 17.17 -28.30 -41.75
C ILE A 9 16.63 -28.46 -40.32
N ASP A 10 16.51 -29.68 -39.83
CA ASP A 10 16.07 -29.97 -38.46
C ASP A 10 17.01 -29.33 -37.42
N ARG A 11 18.33 -29.58 -37.52
CA ARG A 11 19.32 -28.98 -36.60
C ARG A 11 19.31 -27.45 -36.62
N HIS A 12 19.17 -26.85 -37.80
CA HIS A 12 19.07 -25.40 -37.91
C HIS A 12 17.75 -24.88 -37.33
N GLY A 13 16.65 -25.58 -37.59
CA GLY A 13 15.33 -25.29 -37.04
C GLY A 13 15.34 -25.35 -35.52
N GLN A 14 15.87 -26.41 -34.90
CA GLN A 14 15.98 -26.54 -33.44
C GLN A 14 16.88 -25.49 -32.78
N TYR A 15 17.89 -24.98 -33.50
CA TYR A 15 18.73 -23.88 -33.01
C TYR A 15 17.93 -22.57 -32.90
N ALA A 16 16.98 -22.33 -33.82
CA ALA A 16 16.23 -21.09 -33.92
C ALA A 16 14.84 -21.13 -33.26
N PHE A 17 14.09 -22.22 -33.42
CA PHE A 17 12.69 -22.38 -33.03
C PHE A 17 12.51 -23.61 -32.13
N LYS A 18 11.55 -23.54 -31.21
CA LYS A 18 11.08 -24.72 -30.50
C LYS A 18 10.04 -25.46 -31.34
N ASP A 19 9.98 -26.77 -31.15
CA ASP A 19 8.91 -27.58 -31.71
C ASP A 19 7.54 -26.99 -31.35
N GLY A 20 6.62 -26.90 -32.32
CA GLY A 20 5.33 -26.23 -32.23
C GLY A 20 5.35 -24.70 -32.36
N SER A 21 6.50 -24.05 -32.56
CA SER A 21 6.56 -22.58 -32.70
C SER A 21 6.16 -22.13 -34.09
N ARG A 22 5.51 -20.97 -34.16
CA ARG A 22 5.27 -20.25 -35.41
C ARG A 22 6.59 -19.74 -36.00
N VAL A 23 6.74 -19.83 -37.33
CA VAL A 23 7.96 -19.42 -38.05
C VAL A 23 7.68 -18.25 -38.99
N VAL A 24 6.70 -18.39 -39.88
CA VAL A 24 6.30 -17.36 -40.87
C VAL A 24 4.78 -17.36 -41.02
N ASN A 25 4.16 -16.18 -40.97
CA ASN A 25 2.70 -16.02 -40.99
C ASN A 25 2.04 -16.94 -39.95
N GLY A 26 0.81 -17.42 -40.18
CA GLY A 26 0.17 -18.32 -39.22
C GLY A 26 -0.34 -17.63 -37.96
N GLU A 27 -0.61 -16.32 -38.02
CA GLU A 27 -1.20 -15.61 -36.88
C GLU A 27 -2.56 -16.21 -36.54
N ALA A 28 -2.79 -16.42 -35.25
CA ALA A 28 -4.04 -16.90 -34.73
C ALA A 28 -4.77 -15.77 -33.99
N SER A 29 -6.09 -15.76 -34.05
CA SER A 29 -6.91 -14.72 -33.42
C SER A 29 -8.24 -15.26 -32.92
N LEU A 30 -8.65 -14.77 -31.76
CA LEU A 30 -9.98 -15.00 -31.20
C LEU A 30 -10.96 -13.96 -31.73
N ASN A 31 -12.11 -14.41 -32.23
CA ASN A 31 -13.23 -13.57 -32.60
C ASN A 31 -14.45 -13.90 -31.72
N ILE A 32 -14.73 -13.05 -30.72
CA ILE A 32 -15.92 -13.13 -29.86
C ILE A 32 -17.15 -12.42 -30.44
N SER A 33 -17.01 -11.79 -31.61
CA SER A 33 -18.07 -11.09 -32.33
C SER A 33 -18.31 -11.77 -33.68
N HIS A 34 -18.39 -13.10 -33.67
CA HIS A 34 -18.62 -13.88 -34.88
C HIS A 34 -20.11 -13.90 -35.20
N GLU A 35 -20.57 -12.96 -36.03
CA GLU A 35 -21.99 -12.78 -36.31
C GLU A 35 -22.56 -13.95 -37.10
N TYR A 36 -23.77 -14.38 -36.76
CA TYR A 36 -24.47 -15.45 -37.45
C TYR A 36 -25.92 -15.09 -37.75
N ILE A 37 -26.44 -15.73 -38.80
CA ILE A 37 -27.86 -15.86 -39.08
C ILE A 37 -28.23 -17.34 -39.15
N LYS A 38 -29.31 -17.72 -38.47
CA LYS A 38 -29.97 -19.01 -38.64
C LYS A 38 -30.96 -18.87 -39.77
N VAL A 39 -31.02 -19.82 -40.68
CA VAL A 39 -31.89 -19.76 -41.85
C VAL A 39 -32.93 -20.87 -41.82
N GLU A 40 -34.08 -20.58 -42.40
CA GLU A 40 -35.19 -21.54 -42.48
C GLU A 40 -34.87 -22.68 -43.44
N GLY A 41 -35.23 -23.91 -43.05
CA GLY A 41 -35.06 -25.09 -43.90
C GLY A 41 -35.96 -25.07 -45.14
N THR A 42 -37.16 -24.53 -45.00
CA THR A 42 -38.13 -24.33 -46.09
C THR A 42 -38.84 -22.99 -45.93
N PHE A 43 -38.98 -22.24 -47.01
CA PHE A 43 -39.70 -20.95 -47.01
C PHE A 43 -40.27 -20.64 -48.39
N THR A 44 -41.19 -19.68 -48.48
CA THR A 44 -41.74 -19.21 -49.75
C THR A 44 -41.27 -17.78 -50.01
N HIS A 45 -40.81 -17.50 -51.23
CA HIS A 45 -40.46 -16.15 -51.65
C HIS A 45 -41.00 -15.91 -53.05
N SER A 46 -41.71 -14.80 -53.27
CA SER A 46 -42.33 -14.46 -54.56
C SER A 46 -43.17 -15.62 -55.16
N SER A 47 -44.01 -16.25 -54.33
CA SER A 47 -44.87 -17.40 -54.68
C SER A 47 -44.12 -18.68 -55.09
N THR A 48 -42.80 -18.76 -54.88
CA THR A 48 -41.99 -19.96 -55.13
C THR A 48 -41.51 -20.54 -53.81
N ALA A 49 -41.69 -21.86 -53.63
CA ALA A 49 -41.19 -22.57 -52.46
C ALA A 49 -39.70 -22.91 -52.64
N TYR A 50 -38.90 -22.65 -51.60
CA TYR A 50 -37.48 -22.92 -51.55
C TYR A 50 -37.16 -23.89 -50.41
N THR A 51 -36.25 -24.83 -50.68
CA THR A 51 -35.72 -25.78 -49.68
C THR A 51 -34.22 -25.55 -49.56
N THR A 52 -33.79 -24.94 -48.46
CA THR A 52 -32.41 -24.50 -48.23
C THR A 52 -31.40 -25.64 -48.34
N ALA A 53 -31.73 -26.83 -47.82
CA ALA A 53 -30.88 -28.01 -47.85
C ALA A 53 -30.44 -28.44 -49.26
N ASN A 54 -31.18 -28.09 -50.32
CA ASN A 54 -30.84 -28.47 -51.69
C ASN A 54 -29.64 -27.70 -52.26
N TYR A 55 -29.32 -26.51 -51.71
CA TYR A 55 -28.32 -25.61 -52.28
C TYR A 55 -27.47 -24.87 -51.24
N ILE A 56 -27.65 -25.13 -49.94
CA ILE A 56 -26.86 -24.50 -48.88
C ILE A 56 -25.35 -24.77 -49.01
N SER A 57 -24.97 -25.89 -49.62
CA SER A 57 -23.58 -26.24 -49.94
C SER A 57 -22.96 -25.40 -51.07
N GLU A 58 -23.78 -24.70 -51.87
CA GLU A 58 -23.31 -23.75 -52.88
C GLU A 58 -22.94 -22.39 -52.27
N ILE A 59 -23.39 -22.11 -51.04
CA ILE A 59 -23.01 -20.92 -50.28
C ILE A 59 -21.67 -21.20 -49.60
N VAL A 60 -20.62 -20.56 -50.09
CA VAL A 60 -19.24 -20.80 -49.64
C VAL A 60 -18.66 -19.54 -49.02
N LYS A 61 -17.51 -19.69 -48.35
CA LYS A 61 -16.75 -18.56 -47.84
C LYS A 61 -16.48 -17.55 -48.97
N GLY A 62 -16.84 -16.29 -48.74
CA GLY A 62 -16.70 -15.22 -49.72
C GLY A 62 -17.97 -14.86 -50.49
N THR A 63 -19.03 -15.68 -50.46
CA THR A 63 -20.33 -15.35 -51.04
C THR A 63 -20.91 -14.10 -50.39
N ILE A 64 -21.47 -13.19 -51.17
CA ILE A 64 -22.15 -11.98 -50.69
C ILE A 64 -23.65 -12.26 -50.60
N LEU A 65 -24.22 -12.05 -49.41
CA LEU A 65 -25.64 -12.06 -49.16
C LEU A 65 -26.17 -10.63 -49.13
N THR A 66 -27.22 -10.37 -49.91
CA THR A 66 -27.87 -9.05 -49.99
C THR A 66 -29.29 -9.13 -49.46
N GLY A 67 -29.63 -8.29 -48.49
CA GLY A 67 -30.95 -8.23 -47.84
C GLY A 67 -32.01 -7.56 -48.71
N THR A 68 -33.23 -8.09 -48.68
CA THR A 68 -34.36 -7.60 -49.49
C THR A 68 -35.33 -6.68 -48.74
N ALA A 69 -35.17 -6.50 -47.41
CA ALA A 69 -36.12 -5.72 -46.61
C ALA A 69 -36.06 -4.21 -46.85
N ASN A 70 -34.94 -3.70 -47.40
CA ASN A 70 -34.71 -2.28 -47.61
C ASN A 70 -34.76 -1.92 -49.10
N SER A 71 -35.40 -0.80 -49.44
CA SER A 71 -35.39 -0.22 -50.78
C SER A 71 -34.30 0.85 -50.90
N GLY A 72 -33.55 0.85 -52.01
CA GLY A 72 -32.38 1.73 -52.19
C GLY A 72 -31.08 1.04 -51.78
N ASN A 73 -30.49 1.44 -50.65
CA ASN A 73 -29.30 0.75 -50.10
C ASN A 73 -29.74 -0.49 -49.33
N GLN A 74 -29.11 -1.63 -49.65
CA GLN A 74 -29.39 -2.92 -49.03
C GLN A 74 -28.28 -3.27 -48.03
N VAL A 75 -28.65 -3.97 -46.96
CA VAL A 75 -27.67 -4.61 -46.08
C VAL A 75 -26.93 -5.68 -46.88
N LYS A 76 -25.60 -5.67 -46.85
CA LYS A 76 -24.78 -6.71 -47.46
C LYS A 76 -23.88 -7.35 -46.42
N ALA A 77 -23.71 -8.65 -46.51
CA ALA A 77 -22.79 -9.38 -45.67
C ALA A 77 -22.00 -10.41 -46.48
N ILE A 78 -20.75 -10.63 -46.10
CA ILE A 78 -19.91 -11.69 -46.68
C ILE A 78 -19.95 -12.92 -45.78
N VAL A 79 -20.09 -14.09 -46.39
CA VAL A 79 -20.10 -15.38 -45.67
C VAL A 79 -18.68 -15.74 -45.25
N ASP A 80 -18.47 -16.02 -43.95
CA ASP A 80 -17.22 -16.60 -43.45
C ASP A 80 -17.29 -18.13 -43.37
N LYS A 81 -18.40 -18.68 -42.87
CA LYS A 81 -18.59 -20.14 -42.74
C LYS A 81 -20.06 -20.53 -42.75
N VAL A 82 -20.38 -21.69 -43.31
CA VAL A 82 -21.71 -22.30 -43.28
C VAL A 82 -21.65 -23.57 -42.43
N VAL A 83 -22.62 -23.73 -41.54
CA VAL A 83 -22.82 -24.95 -40.74
C VAL A 83 -24.21 -25.46 -41.05
N THR A 84 -24.29 -26.63 -41.67
CA THR A 84 -25.57 -27.26 -42.00
C THR A 84 -26.29 -27.71 -40.74
N ALA A 85 -27.62 -27.79 -40.82
CA ALA A 85 -28.48 -28.23 -39.73
C ALA A 85 -28.03 -29.58 -39.15
N ALA A 86 -28.00 -29.68 -37.82
CA ALA A 86 -27.63 -30.89 -37.10
C ALA A 86 -28.41 -30.98 -35.78
N GLY A 87 -29.17 -32.07 -35.58
CA GLY A 87 -30.01 -32.24 -34.40
C GLY A 87 -31.06 -31.13 -34.28
N SER A 88 -31.07 -30.40 -33.16
CA SER A 88 -31.96 -29.25 -32.92
C SER A 88 -31.45 -27.93 -33.50
N ASP A 89 -30.22 -27.88 -34.01
CA ASP A 89 -29.63 -26.67 -34.57
C ASP A 89 -30.03 -26.51 -36.04
N PRO A 90 -30.60 -25.36 -36.45
CA PRO A 90 -30.91 -25.08 -37.84
C PRO A 90 -29.65 -24.76 -38.65
N ASP A 91 -29.80 -24.70 -39.98
CA ASP A 91 -28.76 -24.21 -40.88
C ASP A 91 -28.31 -22.81 -40.43
N THR A 92 -27.00 -22.64 -40.21
CA THR A 92 -26.42 -21.42 -39.65
C THR A 92 -25.33 -20.90 -40.57
N VAL A 93 -25.46 -19.64 -40.96
CA VAL A 93 -24.47 -18.93 -41.78
C VAL A 93 -23.79 -17.88 -40.93
N TYR A 94 -22.48 -18.01 -40.77
CA TYR A 94 -21.65 -17.00 -40.13
C TYR A 94 -21.23 -15.97 -41.17
N ILE A 95 -21.44 -14.71 -40.83
CA ILE A 95 -21.33 -13.59 -41.76
C ILE A 95 -20.52 -12.45 -41.13
N LYS A 96 -20.08 -11.54 -41.99
CA LYS A 96 -19.56 -10.23 -41.61
C LYS A 96 -20.29 -9.17 -42.41
N TYR A 97 -20.97 -8.23 -41.75
CA TYR A 97 -21.64 -7.13 -42.44
C TYR A 97 -20.60 -6.23 -43.15
N LEU A 98 -20.89 -5.92 -44.41
CA LEU A 98 -20.08 -5.07 -45.29
C LEU A 98 -20.72 -3.69 -45.47
N ASP A 99 -22.04 -3.66 -45.68
CA ASP A 99 -22.81 -2.44 -45.93
C ASP A 99 -24.08 -2.42 -45.08
N SER A 100 -24.41 -1.24 -44.55
CA SER A 100 -25.69 -0.94 -43.90
C SER A 100 -26.75 -0.56 -44.94
N GLY A 101 -28.00 -0.97 -44.70
CA GLY A 101 -29.16 -0.68 -45.53
C GLY A 101 -29.86 0.63 -45.15
N ASP A 102 -30.93 0.95 -45.90
CA ASP A 102 -31.75 2.18 -45.86
C ASP A 102 -31.11 3.44 -46.47
N ALA A 103 -31.92 4.48 -46.72
CA ALA A 103 -31.47 5.71 -47.37
C ALA A 103 -30.35 6.44 -46.60
N ASN A 104 -30.30 6.29 -45.28
CA ASN A 104 -29.37 6.94 -44.36
C ASN A 104 -28.27 6.00 -43.83
N ARG A 105 -28.24 4.72 -44.26
CA ARG A 105 -27.31 3.68 -43.82
C ARG A 105 -27.37 3.37 -42.33
N THR A 106 -28.56 3.47 -41.72
CA THR A 106 -28.76 3.24 -40.28
C THR A 106 -29.10 1.80 -39.91
N THR A 107 -29.52 0.99 -40.88
CA THR A 107 -29.85 -0.43 -40.67
C THR A 107 -28.61 -1.29 -40.86
N GLU A 108 -27.96 -1.69 -39.78
CA GLU A 108 -26.66 -2.36 -39.84
C GLU A 108 -26.73 -3.89 -39.99
N LYS A 109 -27.90 -4.50 -39.72
CA LYS A 109 -28.08 -5.95 -39.65
C LYS A 109 -29.29 -6.40 -40.46
N PHE A 110 -29.30 -7.68 -40.85
CA PHE A 110 -30.50 -8.31 -41.40
C PHE A 110 -31.62 -8.31 -40.37
N ALA A 111 -32.87 -8.32 -40.84
CA ALA A 111 -34.03 -8.46 -40.00
C ALA A 111 -34.47 -9.92 -39.88
N VAL A 112 -35.11 -10.24 -38.76
CA VAL A 112 -35.76 -11.53 -38.53
C VAL A 112 -36.89 -11.72 -39.56
N GLY A 113 -36.94 -12.87 -40.23
CA GLY A 113 -37.90 -13.16 -41.31
C GLY A 113 -37.57 -12.53 -42.67
N GLU A 114 -36.46 -11.80 -42.81
CA GLU A 114 -36.03 -11.22 -44.07
C GLU A 114 -35.47 -12.29 -45.02
N VAL A 115 -35.74 -12.17 -46.32
CA VAL A 115 -35.09 -12.98 -47.36
C VAL A 115 -33.82 -12.29 -47.83
N VAL A 116 -32.73 -13.05 -47.94
CA VAL A 116 -31.44 -12.62 -48.49
C VAL A 116 -31.14 -13.38 -49.78
N SER A 117 -30.53 -12.71 -50.76
CA SER A 117 -30.12 -13.31 -52.03
C SER A 117 -28.59 -13.42 -52.12
N SER A 118 -28.09 -14.53 -52.66
CA SER A 118 -26.64 -14.75 -52.90
C SER A 118 -26.18 -14.26 -54.28
N ASP A 119 -24.90 -13.89 -54.37
CA ASP A 119 -24.21 -13.53 -55.61
C ASP A 119 -23.54 -14.72 -56.33
N THR A 120 -24.00 -15.95 -56.03
CA THR A 120 -23.52 -17.19 -56.68
C THR A 120 -23.93 -17.25 -58.16
N GLY A 121 -23.25 -18.11 -58.94
CA GLY A 121 -23.50 -18.24 -60.39
C GLY A 121 -24.97 -18.55 -60.76
N THR A 122 -25.71 -19.23 -59.87
CA THR A 122 -27.17 -19.21 -59.82
C THR A 122 -27.59 -18.54 -58.52
N THR A 123 -28.38 -17.47 -58.58
CA THR A 123 -28.86 -16.76 -57.38
C THR A 123 -29.67 -17.71 -56.50
N ARG A 124 -29.26 -17.84 -55.24
CA ARG A 124 -29.98 -18.59 -54.20
C ARG A 124 -30.62 -17.61 -53.23
N PHE A 125 -31.72 -18.04 -52.62
CA PHE A 125 -32.41 -17.27 -51.60
C PHE A 125 -32.31 -18.02 -50.27
N LEU A 126 -32.14 -17.29 -49.18
CA LEU A 126 -32.21 -17.80 -47.81
C LEU A 126 -33.17 -16.91 -47.04
N MET A 127 -33.96 -17.46 -46.12
CA MET A 127 -34.76 -16.66 -45.20
C MET A 127 -34.14 -16.70 -43.81
N VAL A 128 -33.88 -15.53 -43.23
CA VAL A 128 -33.44 -15.41 -41.84
C VAL A 128 -34.58 -15.89 -40.95
N GLY A 129 -34.26 -16.84 -40.07
CA GLY A 129 -35.26 -17.46 -39.20
C GLY A 129 -35.87 -16.49 -38.22
N GLY A 130 -36.91 -16.96 -37.52
CA GLY A 130 -37.65 -16.20 -36.53
C GLY A 130 -38.76 -15.32 -37.13
N GLY A 131 -39.65 -14.83 -36.26
CA GLY A 131 -40.74 -13.95 -36.64
C GLY A 131 -42.03 -14.66 -37.03
N ALA A 132 -43.11 -13.89 -37.12
CA ALA A 132 -44.38 -14.36 -37.68
C ALA A 132 -44.30 -14.22 -39.20
N ASN A 133 -44.52 -15.33 -39.91
CA ASN A 133 -44.49 -15.35 -41.36
C ASN A 133 -45.55 -14.37 -41.93
N THR A 134 -45.11 -13.41 -42.75
CA THR A 134 -45.96 -12.36 -43.35
C THR A 134 -46.64 -12.81 -44.66
N ASP A 135 -46.38 -14.03 -45.16
CA ASP A 135 -46.94 -14.54 -46.43
C ASP A 135 -48.20 -15.44 -46.28
N GLY A 136 -48.60 -15.75 -45.05
CA GLY A 136 -49.91 -16.30 -44.72
C GLY A 136 -50.18 -17.77 -45.06
N ASN A 137 -49.19 -18.59 -45.44
CA ASN A 137 -49.49 -19.99 -45.83
C ASN A 137 -48.55 -21.11 -45.33
N ASN A 138 -47.71 -20.90 -44.31
CA ASN A 138 -47.16 -22.00 -43.50
C ASN A 138 -46.59 -21.51 -42.15
N THR A 139 -46.56 -22.43 -41.19
CA THR A 139 -46.28 -22.34 -39.74
C THR A 139 -45.23 -21.29 -39.33
N ALA A 140 -45.48 -20.60 -38.21
CA ALA A 140 -44.51 -19.69 -37.59
C ALA A 140 -43.15 -20.37 -37.37
N SER A 141 -42.06 -19.62 -37.58
CA SER A 141 -40.70 -20.10 -37.36
C SER A 141 -40.52 -20.64 -35.95
N THR A 142 -39.96 -21.84 -35.83
CA THR A 142 -39.51 -22.40 -34.55
C THR A 142 -38.09 -21.98 -34.18
N ILE A 143 -37.38 -21.27 -35.06
CA ILE A 143 -36.02 -20.78 -34.84
C ILE A 143 -36.05 -19.59 -33.86
N ALA A 144 -35.47 -19.79 -32.68
CA ALA A 144 -35.23 -18.73 -31.70
C ALA A 144 -33.81 -18.15 -31.83
N ASN A 145 -33.65 -16.87 -31.49
CA ASN A 145 -32.38 -16.14 -31.57
C ASN A 145 -31.72 -16.34 -32.94
N ALA A 146 -32.46 -15.99 -34.00
CA ALA A 146 -32.03 -16.23 -35.37
C ALA A 146 -30.86 -15.36 -35.82
N ILE A 147 -30.60 -14.26 -35.10
CA ILE A 147 -29.50 -13.34 -35.35
C ILE A 147 -28.76 -13.17 -34.02
N GLY A 148 -27.44 -13.28 -34.03
CA GLY A 148 -26.65 -13.11 -32.83
C GLY A 148 -25.16 -13.17 -33.10
N THR A 149 -24.39 -13.32 -32.02
CA THR A 149 -22.93 -13.46 -32.04
C THR A 149 -22.54 -14.79 -31.42
N GLY A 150 -21.75 -15.57 -32.12
CA GLY A 150 -21.00 -16.69 -31.58
C GLY A 150 -19.54 -16.33 -31.37
N SER A 151 -18.72 -17.37 -31.20
CA SER A 151 -17.27 -17.22 -31.07
C SER A 151 -16.53 -18.19 -32.00
N SER A 152 -15.44 -17.70 -32.58
CA SER A 152 -14.56 -18.49 -33.42
C SER A 152 -13.10 -18.19 -33.16
N TYR A 153 -12.26 -19.13 -33.54
CA TYR A 153 -10.82 -18.99 -33.54
C TYR A 153 -10.33 -19.15 -34.98
N ASN A 154 -9.64 -18.14 -35.49
CA ASN A 154 -9.10 -18.13 -36.84
C ASN A 154 -7.59 -18.28 -36.79
N ILE A 155 -7.05 -19.15 -37.63
CA ILE A 155 -5.63 -19.20 -37.96
C ILE A 155 -5.44 -18.85 -39.44
N ARG A 156 -4.48 -17.98 -39.72
CA ARG A 156 -4.07 -17.67 -41.10
C ARG A 156 -3.16 -18.76 -41.65
N GLU A 157 -3.02 -18.82 -42.97
CA GLU A 157 -2.03 -19.70 -43.56
C GLU A 157 -0.61 -19.31 -43.13
N GLY A 158 0.25 -20.30 -42.91
CA GLY A 158 1.60 -20.05 -42.45
C GLY A 158 2.45 -21.30 -42.31
N VAL A 159 3.59 -21.14 -41.64
CA VAL A 159 4.57 -22.20 -41.40
C VAL A 159 4.88 -22.29 -39.91
N TYR A 160 4.79 -23.50 -39.38
CA TYR A 160 5.16 -23.85 -38.01
C TYR A 160 6.32 -24.84 -38.02
N PHE A 161 7.17 -24.80 -37.01
CA PHE A 161 8.24 -25.77 -36.84
C PHE A 161 7.73 -26.95 -36.00
N ILE A 162 7.45 -28.09 -36.61
CA ILE A 162 6.83 -29.26 -35.95
C ILE A 162 7.59 -30.53 -36.34
N SER A 163 7.92 -31.38 -35.36
CA SER A 163 8.66 -32.63 -35.51
C SER A 163 9.94 -32.48 -36.37
N GLY A 164 10.70 -31.39 -36.16
CA GLY A 164 11.94 -31.12 -36.90
C GLY A 164 11.74 -30.66 -38.35
N CYS A 165 10.51 -30.33 -38.75
CA CYS A 165 10.13 -29.92 -40.09
C CYS A 165 9.46 -28.54 -40.09
N PHE A 166 9.63 -27.78 -41.17
CA PHE A 166 8.85 -26.58 -41.44
C PHE A 166 7.54 -27.00 -42.13
N VAL A 167 6.47 -27.08 -41.34
CA VAL A 167 5.17 -27.61 -41.75
C VAL A 167 4.25 -26.46 -42.17
N PHE A 168 3.67 -26.58 -43.36
CA PHE A 168 2.63 -25.66 -43.82
C PHE A 168 1.33 -25.90 -43.05
N VAL A 169 0.80 -24.83 -42.47
CA VAL A 169 -0.47 -24.80 -41.76
C VAL A 169 -1.46 -24.03 -42.62
N PRO A 170 -2.53 -24.67 -43.13
CA PRO A 170 -3.54 -23.99 -43.92
C PRO A 170 -4.35 -23.01 -43.04
N GLY A 171 -4.87 -21.94 -43.65
CA GLY A 171 -5.78 -21.05 -42.96
C GLY A 171 -7.10 -21.75 -42.65
N GLU A 172 -7.54 -21.70 -41.39
CA GLU A 172 -8.74 -22.38 -40.91
C GLU A 172 -9.52 -21.50 -39.91
N THR A 173 -10.85 -21.59 -39.93
CA THR A 173 -11.72 -21.00 -38.90
C THR A 173 -12.41 -22.13 -38.13
N LEU A 174 -12.13 -22.23 -36.84
CA LEU A 174 -12.78 -23.15 -35.90
C LEU A 174 -13.88 -22.41 -35.12
N ILE A 175 -15.07 -23.00 -35.01
CA ILE A 175 -16.15 -22.44 -34.18
C ILE A 175 -15.97 -22.93 -32.75
N LEU A 176 -15.84 -22.00 -31.80
CA LEU A 176 -15.72 -22.29 -30.37
C LEU A 176 -17.10 -22.54 -29.80
N ASP A 177 -17.92 -21.49 -29.69
CA ASP A 177 -19.34 -21.63 -29.39
C ASP A 177 -20.19 -21.09 -30.52
N LYS A 178 -21.24 -21.84 -30.87
CA LYS A 178 -22.10 -21.48 -32.01
C LYS A 178 -22.85 -20.17 -31.77
N TYR A 179 -23.37 -19.98 -30.55
CA TYR A 179 -24.33 -18.91 -30.24
C TYR A 179 -24.01 -18.10 -28.98
N THR A 180 -22.78 -18.21 -28.46
CA THR A 180 -22.31 -17.46 -27.27
C THR A 180 -20.94 -16.84 -27.52
N ASN A 181 -20.66 -15.74 -26.83
CA ASN A 181 -19.42 -14.96 -26.93
C ASN A 181 -18.47 -15.15 -25.72
N THR A 182 -18.79 -16.08 -24.81
CA THR A 182 -17.99 -16.39 -23.60
C THR A 182 -17.42 -17.81 -23.64
N PRO A 183 -16.62 -18.19 -24.66
CA PRO A 183 -16.05 -19.52 -24.76
C PRO A 183 -15.01 -19.80 -23.67
N ASN A 184 -14.89 -21.08 -23.34
CA ASN A 184 -13.99 -21.62 -22.33
C ASN A 184 -13.28 -22.87 -22.88
N TYR A 185 -12.19 -22.67 -23.62
CA TYR A 185 -11.49 -23.74 -24.34
C TYR A 185 -9.97 -23.53 -24.41
N VAL A 186 -9.24 -24.63 -24.61
CA VAL A 186 -7.86 -24.63 -25.10
C VAL A 186 -7.91 -24.93 -26.60
N VAL A 187 -7.32 -24.06 -27.42
CA VAL A 187 -7.28 -24.23 -28.88
C VAL A 187 -5.87 -24.62 -29.30
N GLY A 188 -5.75 -25.55 -30.25
CA GLY A 188 -4.46 -26.05 -30.71
C GLY A 188 -4.47 -26.70 -32.10
N LEU A 189 -3.29 -27.03 -32.60
CA LEU A 189 -3.09 -27.75 -33.86
C LEU A 189 -2.87 -29.23 -33.59
N GLN A 190 -3.81 -30.06 -33.99
CA GLN A 190 -3.61 -31.51 -34.01
C GLN A 190 -2.65 -31.86 -35.14
N VAL A 191 -1.62 -32.64 -34.83
CA VAL A 191 -0.58 -33.05 -35.79
C VAL A 191 -0.91 -34.45 -36.30
N THR A 192 -0.99 -34.62 -37.62
CA THR A 192 -1.18 -35.92 -38.26
C THR A 192 0.00 -36.22 -39.18
N GLU A 193 0.75 -37.27 -38.87
CA GLU A 193 1.87 -37.75 -39.66
C GLU A 193 1.43 -38.90 -40.57
N SER A 194 1.74 -38.82 -41.87
CA SER A 194 1.34 -39.82 -42.86
C SER A 194 2.42 -40.04 -43.91
N VAL A 195 2.37 -41.19 -44.57
CA VAL A 195 3.17 -41.47 -45.77
C VAL A 195 2.27 -41.34 -47.00
N GLN A 196 2.59 -40.41 -47.88
CA GLN A 196 1.91 -40.21 -49.15
C GLN A 196 2.60 -41.03 -50.23
N THR A 197 1.85 -41.96 -50.83
CA THR A 197 2.32 -42.79 -51.93
C THR A 197 1.84 -42.24 -53.27
N SER A 198 2.47 -42.68 -54.35
CA SER A 198 2.07 -42.32 -55.72
C SER A 198 0.68 -42.79 -56.13
N ALA A 199 0.01 -43.64 -55.33
CA ALA A 199 -1.40 -43.98 -55.50
C ALA A 199 -2.35 -42.89 -54.98
N GLY A 200 -1.93 -42.10 -53.98
CA GLY A 200 -2.71 -41.00 -53.39
C GLY A 200 -2.39 -39.63 -53.99
N ASP A 201 -1.19 -39.45 -54.55
CA ASP A 201 -0.75 -38.21 -55.19
C ASP A 201 -0.05 -38.51 -56.52
N THR A 202 -0.75 -38.23 -57.62
CA THR A 202 -0.25 -38.48 -58.98
C THR A 202 0.91 -37.56 -59.37
N SER A 203 1.21 -36.49 -58.61
CA SER A 203 2.41 -35.68 -58.80
C SER A 203 3.70 -36.40 -58.37
N LEU A 204 3.57 -37.50 -57.64
CA LEU A 204 4.68 -38.37 -57.24
C LEU A 204 5.01 -39.44 -58.28
N LEU A 205 4.30 -39.52 -59.41
CA LEU A 205 4.65 -40.43 -60.49
C LEU A 205 5.96 -39.99 -61.15
N ASP A 206 6.77 -40.95 -61.57
CA ASP A 206 8.01 -40.63 -62.29
C ASP A 206 7.69 -39.96 -63.64
N ASN A 207 8.50 -38.99 -64.06
CA ASN A 207 8.26 -38.27 -65.29
C ASN A 207 8.93 -39.00 -66.47
N ALA A 208 8.15 -39.36 -67.49
CA ALA A 208 8.66 -39.94 -68.73
C ALA A 208 8.32 -39.03 -69.92
N ALA A 209 9.34 -38.64 -70.69
CA ALA A 209 9.19 -37.78 -71.88
C ALA A 209 8.40 -36.46 -71.66
N GLY A 210 8.42 -35.91 -70.43
CA GLY A 210 7.79 -34.64 -70.10
C GLY A 210 6.35 -34.75 -69.57
N THR A 211 5.82 -35.96 -69.42
CA THR A 211 4.52 -36.22 -68.77
C THR A 211 4.62 -37.29 -67.68
N PRO A 212 3.83 -37.20 -66.59
CA PRO A 212 3.80 -38.20 -65.53
C PRO A 212 3.48 -39.61 -66.07
N ASN A 213 4.31 -40.59 -65.74
CA ASN A 213 4.16 -41.99 -66.14
C ASN A 213 3.23 -42.72 -65.18
N THR A 214 2.00 -43.00 -65.60
CA THR A 214 0.98 -43.71 -64.80
C THR A 214 1.35 -45.16 -64.45
N SER A 215 2.42 -45.71 -65.04
CA SER A 215 2.91 -47.07 -64.79
C SER A 215 4.21 -47.12 -63.97
N ALA A 216 4.77 -45.98 -63.56
CA ALA A 216 5.97 -45.90 -62.73
C ALA A 216 5.68 -45.12 -61.44
N PRO A 217 5.39 -45.84 -60.33
CA PRO A 217 5.33 -45.26 -58.99
C PRO A 217 6.64 -44.53 -58.67
N GLY A 218 6.59 -43.25 -58.33
CA GLY A 218 7.75 -42.57 -57.75
C GLY A 218 7.80 -42.69 -56.22
N ALA A 219 8.76 -42.01 -55.61
CA ALA A 219 9.09 -42.19 -54.19
C ALA A 219 8.00 -41.64 -53.25
N ASP A 220 7.68 -42.43 -52.22
CA ASP A 220 6.77 -42.03 -51.16
C ASP A 220 7.32 -40.82 -50.38
N ARG A 221 6.44 -39.93 -49.94
CA ARG A 221 6.80 -38.73 -49.15
C ARG A 221 6.19 -38.80 -47.77
N TYR A 222 7.01 -38.52 -46.76
CA TYR A 222 6.52 -38.26 -45.42
C TYR A 222 5.85 -36.87 -45.38
N LYS A 223 4.62 -36.80 -44.87
CA LYS A 223 3.80 -35.59 -44.81
C LYS A 223 3.25 -35.41 -43.40
N ILE A 224 3.53 -34.24 -42.83
CA ILE A 224 2.90 -33.74 -41.62
C ILE A 224 1.77 -32.79 -42.05
N SER A 225 0.57 -33.03 -41.55
CA SER A 225 -0.58 -32.14 -41.74
C SER A 225 -1.10 -31.68 -40.38
N THR A 226 -1.72 -30.50 -40.34
CA THR A 226 -2.27 -29.92 -39.11
C THR A 226 -3.73 -29.56 -39.30
N THR A 227 -4.52 -29.70 -38.24
CA THR A 227 -5.93 -29.31 -38.19
C THR A 227 -6.19 -28.54 -36.91
N LEU A 228 -6.97 -27.46 -36.97
CA LEU A 228 -7.31 -26.65 -35.81
C LEU A 228 -8.39 -27.34 -34.97
N ILE A 229 -8.08 -27.62 -33.70
CA ILE A 229 -8.97 -28.29 -32.75
C ILE A 229 -9.19 -27.43 -31.49
N LYS A 230 -10.28 -27.72 -30.76
CA LYS A 230 -10.56 -27.17 -29.43
C LYS A 230 -10.74 -28.31 -28.44
N GLU A 231 -10.31 -28.07 -27.22
CA GLU A 231 -10.44 -28.97 -26.08
C GLU A 231 -10.97 -28.21 -24.86
N ASN A 232 -11.62 -28.91 -23.94
CA ASN A 232 -12.13 -28.29 -22.71
C ASN A 232 -10.96 -27.81 -21.81
N LEU A 233 -11.22 -26.79 -20.98
CA LEU A 233 -10.21 -26.25 -20.05
C LEU A 233 -9.77 -27.25 -18.98
N ASP A 234 -10.63 -28.22 -18.64
CA ASP A 234 -10.34 -29.25 -17.64
C ASP A 234 -9.42 -30.33 -18.23
N VAL A 235 -8.25 -30.47 -17.60
CA VAL A 235 -7.08 -31.16 -18.17
C VAL A 235 -7.11 -32.68 -18.01
N ASP A 236 -8.01 -33.26 -17.21
CA ASP A 236 -7.85 -34.66 -16.75
C ASP A 236 -9.01 -35.62 -17.07
N THR A 237 -10.23 -35.14 -17.40
CA THR A 237 -11.39 -36.06 -17.60
C THR A 237 -12.20 -35.86 -18.88
N GLN A 238 -11.94 -34.80 -19.66
CA GLN A 238 -12.76 -34.46 -20.84
C GLN A 238 -11.97 -34.18 -22.12
N ARG A 239 -10.64 -34.35 -22.11
CA ARG A 239 -9.82 -34.18 -23.32
C ARG A 239 -9.97 -35.38 -24.25
N THR A 240 -10.23 -35.12 -25.52
CA THR A 240 -10.37 -36.18 -26.53
C THR A 240 -9.09 -36.41 -27.34
N VAL A 241 -8.22 -35.39 -27.42
CA VAL A 241 -6.93 -35.45 -28.10
C VAL A 241 -5.81 -35.14 -27.11
N ASN A 242 -4.92 -36.11 -26.90
CA ASN A 242 -3.81 -36.00 -25.95
C ASN A 242 -2.58 -35.27 -26.53
N GLU A 243 -2.39 -35.31 -27.86
CA GLU A 243 -1.20 -34.78 -28.53
C GLU A 243 -1.59 -33.72 -29.57
N TYR A 244 -1.32 -32.45 -29.24
CA TYR A 244 -1.48 -31.31 -30.13
C TYR A 244 -0.58 -30.14 -29.70
N VAL A 245 -0.32 -29.22 -30.62
CA VAL A 245 0.42 -27.98 -30.33
C VAL A 245 -0.56 -26.93 -29.81
N PRO A 246 -0.49 -26.51 -28.53
CA PRO A 246 -1.40 -25.50 -28.01
C PRO A 246 -1.11 -24.11 -28.59
N LEU A 247 -2.15 -23.38 -28.97
CA LEU A 247 -2.05 -22.02 -29.51
C LEU A 247 -2.56 -20.96 -28.53
N ALA A 248 -3.68 -21.21 -27.85
CA ALA A 248 -4.24 -20.27 -26.88
C ALA A 248 -5.10 -20.97 -25.83
N ARG A 249 -5.13 -20.37 -24.64
CA ARG A 249 -6.08 -20.69 -23.56
C ARG A 249 -7.09 -19.55 -23.44
N ILE A 250 -8.37 -19.87 -23.60
CA ILE A 250 -9.46 -18.88 -23.63
C ILE A 250 -10.39 -19.13 -22.46
N GLU A 251 -10.61 -18.10 -21.65
CA GLU A 251 -11.54 -18.14 -20.51
C GLU A 251 -12.46 -16.92 -20.57
N ASN A 252 -13.77 -17.17 -20.46
CA ASN A 252 -14.81 -16.13 -20.54
C ASN A 252 -14.68 -15.19 -21.75
N GLY A 253 -14.24 -15.72 -22.90
CA GLY A 253 -14.05 -14.93 -24.12
C GLY A 253 -12.79 -14.06 -24.15
N VAL A 254 -11.85 -14.24 -23.22
CA VAL A 254 -10.57 -13.54 -23.19
C VAL A 254 -9.43 -14.55 -23.32
N THR A 255 -8.44 -14.24 -24.17
CA THR A 255 -7.20 -15.03 -24.27
C THR A 255 -6.34 -14.76 -23.03
N GLN A 256 -6.16 -15.76 -22.17
CA GLN A 256 -5.39 -15.66 -20.93
C GLN A 256 -3.89 -15.81 -21.17
N LEU A 257 -3.51 -16.66 -22.12
CA LEU A 257 -2.12 -16.93 -22.47
C LEU A 257 -2.03 -17.25 -23.95
N ASP A 258 -1.26 -16.43 -24.67
CA ASP A 258 -0.87 -16.72 -26.05
C ASP A 258 0.30 -17.71 -26.00
N LEU A 259 0.07 -18.92 -26.50
CA LEU A 259 1.03 -20.01 -26.53
C LEU A 259 1.63 -20.21 -27.93
N THR A 260 1.28 -19.34 -28.90
CA THR A 260 1.73 -19.47 -30.29
C THR A 260 3.25 -19.35 -30.46
N ASP A 261 3.90 -18.59 -29.57
CA ASP A 261 5.35 -18.53 -29.42
C ASP A 261 5.73 -19.21 -28.09
N LYS A 262 6.19 -20.47 -28.17
CA LYS A 262 6.59 -21.22 -26.97
C LYS A 262 7.69 -20.47 -26.21
N THR A 263 7.44 -20.16 -24.94
CA THR A 263 8.32 -19.38 -24.06
C THR A 263 9.61 -20.11 -23.61
N ASN A 264 9.96 -21.23 -24.22
CA ASN A 264 11.13 -22.02 -23.85
C ASN A 264 12.35 -21.65 -24.70
N ASP A 265 13.50 -21.43 -24.06
CA ASP A 265 14.67 -20.83 -24.71
C ASP A 265 15.37 -21.75 -25.73
N THR A 266 15.57 -21.26 -26.96
CA THR A 266 16.46 -21.87 -27.96
C THR A 266 17.90 -21.38 -27.77
N GLU A 267 18.88 -22.06 -28.36
CA GLU A 267 20.28 -21.63 -28.30
C GLU A 267 20.48 -20.27 -28.99
N LEU A 268 19.70 -19.95 -30.02
CA LEU A 268 19.68 -18.62 -30.61
C LEU A 268 19.12 -17.58 -29.64
N THR A 269 17.98 -17.85 -29.00
CA THR A 269 17.36 -16.92 -28.03
C THR A 269 18.31 -16.65 -26.86
N LYS A 270 18.97 -17.68 -26.31
CA LYS A 270 19.96 -17.52 -25.24
C LYS A 270 21.12 -16.62 -25.66
N ARG A 271 21.67 -16.80 -26.87
CA ARG A 271 22.75 -15.95 -27.38
C ARG A 271 22.33 -14.48 -27.52
N LEU A 272 21.09 -14.22 -27.96
CA LEU A 272 20.55 -12.87 -28.04
C LEU A 272 20.30 -12.27 -26.65
N ALA A 273 19.80 -13.08 -25.71
CA ALA A 273 19.61 -12.68 -24.31
C ALA A 273 20.95 -12.32 -23.66
N THR A 274 21.97 -13.19 -23.75
CA THR A 274 23.32 -12.91 -23.24
C THR A 274 23.88 -11.61 -23.81
N ARG A 275 23.76 -11.37 -25.12
CA ARG A 275 24.21 -10.09 -25.72
C ARG A 275 23.45 -8.89 -25.15
N THR A 276 22.15 -9.02 -24.93
CA THR A 276 21.31 -7.94 -24.35
C THR A 276 21.68 -7.67 -22.89
N GLU A 277 21.95 -8.73 -22.12
CA GLU A 277 22.40 -8.63 -20.72
C GLU A 277 23.81 -8.01 -20.63
N GLU A 278 24.75 -8.42 -21.47
CA GLU A 278 26.10 -7.86 -21.53
C GLU A 278 26.09 -6.38 -21.94
N GLU A 279 25.18 -5.96 -22.83
CA GLU A 279 25.08 -4.59 -23.32
C GLU A 279 24.37 -3.64 -22.34
N SER A 280 23.28 -4.09 -21.69
CA SER A 280 22.36 -3.22 -20.95
C SER A 280 21.91 -3.73 -19.58
N GLY A 281 22.28 -4.95 -19.18
CA GLY A 281 21.85 -5.56 -17.93
C GLY A 281 20.34 -5.75 -17.82
N ASN A 282 19.80 -5.63 -16.60
CA ASN A 282 18.36 -5.69 -16.33
C ASN A 282 17.75 -4.29 -16.39
N TYR A 283 16.74 -4.10 -17.23
CA TYR A 283 16.08 -2.81 -17.37
C TYR A 283 14.60 -2.94 -17.71
N VAL A 284 13.83 -1.89 -17.43
CA VAL A 284 12.43 -1.75 -17.85
C VAL A 284 12.35 -0.75 -18.98
N VAL A 285 11.58 -1.06 -20.02
CA VAL A 285 11.37 -0.13 -21.15
C VAL A 285 10.41 0.99 -20.74
N GLY A 286 9.39 0.65 -19.96
CA GLY A 286 8.48 1.58 -19.30
C GLY A 286 8.30 1.18 -17.85
N ILE A 287 8.15 2.16 -16.97
CA ILE A 287 7.88 1.90 -15.54
C ILE A 287 6.54 1.17 -15.44
N PHE A 288 6.47 0.11 -14.64
CA PHE A 288 5.19 -0.51 -14.29
C PHE A 288 4.44 0.46 -13.38
N GLU A 289 3.34 1.01 -13.88
CA GLU A 289 2.41 1.77 -13.05
C GLU A 289 1.69 0.80 -12.11
N LEU A 290 1.62 1.18 -10.84
CA LEU A 290 0.96 0.40 -9.79
C LEU A 290 -0.36 1.07 -9.46
N ASP A 291 -1.44 0.30 -9.57
CA ASP A 291 -2.77 0.67 -9.11
C ASP A 291 -3.10 -0.12 -7.85
N VAL A 292 -3.00 0.53 -6.69
CA VAL A 292 -3.21 -0.11 -5.39
C VAL A 292 -4.68 -0.02 -5.03
N LYS A 293 -5.34 -1.17 -4.91
CA LYS A 293 -6.74 -1.29 -4.51
C LYS A 293 -6.90 -2.13 -3.26
N GLU A 294 -8.03 -1.91 -2.59
CA GLU A 294 -8.54 -2.84 -1.60
C GLU A 294 -8.86 -4.19 -2.28
N HIS A 295 -8.52 -5.33 -1.67
CA HIS A 295 -8.84 -6.61 -2.30
C HIS A 295 -10.34 -6.91 -2.22
N LEU A 296 -10.97 -6.66 -1.07
CA LEU A 296 -12.42 -6.73 -0.90
C LEU A 296 -13.10 -5.42 -1.37
N ASP A 297 -14.07 -5.53 -2.26
CA ASP A 297 -14.95 -4.43 -2.65
C ASP A 297 -16.18 -4.34 -1.74
N THR A 298 -16.31 -3.17 -1.08
CA THR A 298 -17.47 -2.81 -0.25
C THR A 298 -18.38 -1.77 -0.93
N GLY A 299 -18.11 -1.43 -2.20
CA GLY A 299 -18.85 -0.45 -3.00
C GLY A 299 -18.41 1.00 -2.78
N SER A 300 -17.64 1.29 -1.72
CA SER A 300 -17.15 2.64 -1.41
C SER A 300 -15.64 2.74 -1.17
N ASN A 301 -14.92 1.61 -1.22
CA ASN A 301 -13.50 1.53 -0.88
C ASN A 301 -12.58 1.25 -2.09
N PHE A 302 -13.09 1.41 -3.32
CA PHE A 302 -12.37 1.11 -4.55
C PHE A 302 -11.81 -0.32 -4.59
N GLY A 303 -12.55 -1.29 -4.04
CA GLY A 303 -12.08 -2.66 -4.00
C GLY A 303 -12.17 -3.38 -5.35
N GLN A 304 -11.42 -4.47 -5.48
CA GLN A 304 -11.29 -5.21 -6.73
C GLN A 304 -12.25 -6.39 -6.84
N ASN A 305 -12.45 -7.16 -5.77
CA ASN A 305 -13.24 -8.39 -5.78
C ASN A 305 -14.38 -8.34 -4.75
N ALA A 306 -15.59 -8.72 -5.15
CA ALA A 306 -16.69 -8.88 -4.21
C ALA A 306 -16.42 -10.05 -3.23
N ALA A 307 -17.03 -10.03 -2.05
CA ALA A 307 -16.85 -11.09 -1.05
C ALA A 307 -17.20 -12.50 -1.58
N GLY A 308 -18.23 -12.59 -2.44
CA GLY A 308 -18.65 -13.85 -3.07
C GLY A 308 -17.64 -14.41 -4.08
N ASP A 309 -16.76 -13.54 -4.60
CA ASP A 309 -15.74 -13.87 -5.59
C ASP A 309 -14.35 -14.06 -4.95
N GLY A 310 -14.29 -14.21 -3.63
CA GLY A 310 -13.05 -14.43 -2.87
C GLY A 310 -12.38 -13.15 -2.36
N GLY A 311 -13.04 -11.99 -2.43
CA GLY A 311 -12.56 -10.74 -1.83
C GLY A 311 -12.29 -10.88 -0.33
N SER A 312 -11.13 -10.42 0.12
CA SER A 312 -10.68 -10.50 1.52
C SER A 312 -10.30 -9.13 2.05
N ALA A 313 -10.82 -8.78 3.24
CA ALA A 313 -10.51 -7.53 3.91
C ALA A 313 -9.05 -7.45 4.38
N ASP A 314 -8.39 -8.60 4.52
CA ASP A 314 -7.02 -8.71 5.02
C ASP A 314 -5.97 -8.56 3.92
N LYS A 315 -6.36 -8.32 2.66
CA LYS A 315 -5.44 -8.21 1.53
C LYS A 315 -5.60 -6.90 0.75
N LEU A 316 -4.54 -6.52 0.06
CA LEU A 316 -4.50 -5.50 -0.98
C LEU A 316 -4.33 -6.19 -2.33
N ALA A 317 -4.97 -5.64 -3.36
CA ALA A 317 -4.79 -6.04 -4.74
C ALA A 317 -3.92 -4.98 -5.43
N ILE A 318 -2.67 -5.32 -5.75
CA ILE A 318 -1.75 -4.41 -6.45
C ILE A 318 -1.83 -4.72 -7.95
N GLY A 319 -2.52 -3.86 -8.69
CA GLY A 319 -2.61 -3.94 -10.14
C GLY A 319 -1.32 -3.47 -10.78
N VAL A 320 -0.57 -4.38 -11.38
CA VAL A 320 0.63 -4.10 -12.17
C VAL A 320 0.19 -3.88 -13.62
N GLU A 321 0.33 -2.65 -14.11
CA GLU A 321 -0.07 -2.29 -15.48
C GLU A 321 0.80 -2.97 -16.56
N LYS A 322 0.32 -2.93 -17.80
CA LYS A 322 1.07 -3.48 -18.95
C LYS A 322 2.41 -2.73 -19.13
N SER A 323 3.51 -3.45 -19.17
CA SER A 323 4.82 -2.92 -19.57
C SER A 323 5.75 -4.03 -20.01
N THR A 324 6.94 -3.67 -20.50
CA THR A 324 7.99 -4.58 -20.93
C THR A 324 9.24 -4.38 -20.06
N ALA A 325 9.81 -5.49 -19.60
CA ALA A 325 11.09 -5.56 -18.94
C ALA A 325 12.03 -6.52 -19.66
N TYR A 326 13.32 -6.30 -19.48
CA TYR A 326 14.38 -7.23 -19.86
C TYR A 326 15.06 -7.69 -18.58
N ILE A 327 14.96 -8.99 -18.30
CA ILE A 327 15.53 -9.64 -17.10
C ILE A 327 16.46 -10.74 -17.60
N GLN A 328 17.73 -10.67 -17.26
CA GLN A 328 18.79 -11.55 -17.77
C GLN A 328 18.81 -11.58 -19.31
N GLY A 329 18.53 -10.43 -19.93
CA GLY A 329 18.42 -10.28 -21.38
C GLY A 329 17.17 -10.87 -22.02
N PHE A 330 16.33 -11.59 -21.28
CA PHE A 330 15.05 -12.09 -21.77
C PHE A 330 13.97 -11.02 -21.67
N ARG A 331 13.23 -10.84 -22.77
CA ARG A 331 12.09 -9.93 -22.82
C ARG A 331 10.90 -10.54 -22.08
N VAL A 332 10.47 -9.88 -21.02
CA VAL A 332 9.24 -10.19 -20.28
C VAL A 332 8.25 -9.05 -20.53
N ALA A 333 7.10 -9.35 -21.13
CA ALA A 333 6.08 -8.36 -21.42
C ALA A 333 4.75 -8.76 -20.78
N LYS A 334 4.17 -7.86 -19.99
CA LYS A 334 2.77 -7.97 -19.56
C LYS A 334 1.89 -7.29 -20.60
N THR A 335 0.97 -8.04 -21.18
CA THR A 335 0.05 -7.56 -22.23
C THR A 335 -1.22 -6.93 -21.65
N SER A 336 -1.59 -7.32 -20.43
CA SER A 336 -2.71 -6.80 -19.66
C SER A 336 -2.30 -6.49 -18.22
N LYS A 337 -3.14 -5.72 -17.52
CA LYS A 337 -3.01 -5.48 -16.09
C LYS A 337 -3.26 -6.79 -15.33
N GLU A 338 -2.41 -7.06 -14.35
CA GLU A 338 -2.52 -8.23 -13.48
C GLU A 338 -2.50 -7.79 -12.03
N PHE A 339 -3.39 -8.33 -11.20
CA PHE A 339 -3.42 -8.03 -9.78
C PHE A 339 -2.57 -9.04 -9.02
N VAL A 340 -1.67 -8.52 -8.20
CA VAL A 340 -0.89 -9.30 -7.23
C VAL A 340 -1.49 -9.06 -5.85
N ASP A 341 -1.91 -10.15 -5.21
CA ASP A 341 -2.47 -10.09 -3.87
C ASP A 341 -1.36 -10.01 -2.83
N VAL A 342 -1.46 -9.03 -1.93
CA VAL A 342 -0.53 -8.81 -0.83
C VAL A 342 -1.30 -8.75 0.48
N ASP A 343 -0.84 -9.48 1.50
CA ASP A 343 -1.46 -9.43 2.82
C ASP A 343 -1.23 -8.06 3.47
N LYS A 344 -2.29 -7.49 4.05
CA LYS A 344 -2.20 -6.24 4.80
C LYS A 344 -1.45 -6.50 6.10
N PRO A 345 -0.63 -5.54 6.55
CA PRO A 345 -0.02 -5.61 7.87
C PRO A 345 -1.09 -5.36 8.96
N ARG A 346 -1.84 -6.39 9.34
CA ARG A 346 -2.97 -6.32 10.27
C ARG A 346 -2.85 -7.42 11.33
N GLY A 347 -1.96 -7.26 12.29
CA GLY A 347 -1.86 -8.24 13.37
C GLY A 347 -0.54 -8.23 14.13
N SER A 348 -0.36 -9.25 14.96
CA SER A 348 0.88 -9.50 15.69
C SER A 348 2.04 -9.91 14.76
N ASP A 349 1.70 -10.50 13.62
CA ASP A 349 2.62 -10.86 12.53
C ASP A 349 3.18 -9.64 11.80
N ALA A 350 2.50 -8.50 11.87
CA ALA A 350 2.94 -7.21 11.35
C ALA A 350 3.63 -6.32 12.41
N THR A 351 3.85 -6.83 13.62
CA THR A 351 4.55 -6.10 14.69
C THR A 351 5.90 -6.72 14.96
N GLU A 352 6.95 -5.92 14.83
CA GLU A 352 8.31 -6.29 15.23
C GLU A 352 8.67 -5.62 16.55
N THR A 353 9.40 -6.33 17.42
CA THR A 353 9.88 -5.79 18.69
C THR A 353 11.35 -5.43 18.56
N GLU A 354 11.60 -4.14 18.48
CA GLU A 354 12.95 -3.58 18.51
C GLU A 354 13.46 -3.49 19.96
N THR A 355 14.60 -4.13 20.25
CA THR A 355 15.21 -4.13 21.60
C THR A 355 16.53 -3.37 21.62
N ASN A 356 16.91 -2.85 22.80
CA ASN A 356 18.16 -2.11 23.03
C ASN A 356 18.32 -0.82 22.21
N THR A 357 17.21 -0.22 21.78
CA THR A 357 17.25 1.09 21.13
C THR A 357 17.43 2.19 22.16
N ASN A 358 18.45 3.03 21.97
CA ASN A 358 18.74 4.15 22.85
C ASN A 358 18.32 5.46 22.21
N THR A 359 17.60 6.30 22.97
CA THR A 359 17.35 7.70 22.60
C THR A 359 17.95 8.62 23.66
N GLN A 360 18.52 9.74 23.23
CA GLN A 360 19.06 10.73 24.15
C GLN A 360 17.98 11.72 24.56
N ILE A 361 17.79 11.86 25.86
CA ILE A 361 16.95 12.92 26.43
C ILE A 361 17.84 14.13 26.68
N THR A 362 17.57 15.20 25.95
CA THR A 362 18.22 16.48 26.16
C THR A 362 17.48 17.27 27.24
N VAL A 363 18.23 17.72 28.23
CA VAL A 363 17.74 18.65 29.24
C VAL A 363 17.97 20.05 28.67
N GLY A 364 16.91 20.87 28.60
CA GLY A 364 16.83 22.07 27.77
C GLY A 364 17.84 23.20 28.06
N ASN A 365 17.37 24.43 28.16
CA ASN A 365 18.27 25.58 28.32
C ASN A 365 19.00 25.56 29.68
N TYR A 366 20.25 26.04 29.70
CA TYR A 366 21.06 26.08 30.91
C TYR A 366 21.83 27.39 31.08
N VAL A 367 22.25 27.64 32.32
CA VAL A 367 23.26 28.64 32.68
C VAL A 367 24.52 27.96 33.17
N LYS A 368 25.66 28.62 33.01
CA LYS A 368 26.93 28.15 33.57
C LYS A 368 27.16 28.80 34.93
N LEU A 369 27.44 28.01 35.94
CA LEU A 369 27.78 28.43 37.29
C LEU A 369 29.28 28.32 37.53
N ILE A 370 29.81 29.21 38.36
CA ILE A 370 31.19 29.15 38.83
C ILE A 370 31.38 27.87 39.66
N LYS A 371 32.35 27.04 39.26
CA LYS A 371 32.63 25.76 39.90
C LYS A 371 33.52 25.88 41.15
N THR A 372 34.53 26.74 41.12
CA THR A 372 35.52 26.91 42.19
C THR A 372 35.86 28.39 42.41
N GLY A 373 36.32 28.73 43.62
CA GLY A 373 36.71 30.10 43.98
C GLY A 373 35.55 30.96 44.51
N THR A 374 35.70 32.28 44.43
CA THR A 374 34.69 33.23 44.93
C THR A 374 33.40 33.14 44.13
N GLY A 375 32.27 32.93 44.82
CA GLY A 375 30.95 32.77 44.19
C GLY A 375 30.71 31.38 43.61
N ALA A 376 31.52 30.38 43.99
CA ALA A 376 31.30 28.99 43.63
C ALA A 376 29.91 28.50 44.05
N CYS A 377 29.40 27.51 43.32
CA CYS A 377 28.14 26.86 43.62
C CYS A 377 28.14 26.26 45.04
N GLU A 378 27.18 26.69 45.86
CA GLU A 378 26.89 26.17 47.20
C GLU A 378 25.50 25.53 47.19
N GLY A 379 25.36 24.38 47.87
CA GLY A 379 24.10 23.66 47.91
C GLY A 379 23.72 22.94 46.60
N ILE A 380 22.59 22.23 46.64
CA ILE A 380 21.91 21.66 45.47
C ILE A 380 20.48 22.23 45.49
N PRO A 381 20.00 22.81 44.37
CA PRO A 381 18.65 23.35 44.31
C PRO A 381 17.62 22.21 44.39
N ASP A 382 16.36 22.55 44.55
CA ASP A 382 15.27 21.59 44.47
C ASP A 382 15.10 21.12 43.01
N LEU A 383 15.46 19.85 42.77
CA LEU A 383 15.39 19.20 41.47
C LEU A 383 14.26 18.16 41.39
N GLU A 384 13.52 17.95 42.49
CA GLU A 384 12.48 16.92 42.57
C GLU A 384 11.08 17.55 42.61
N ASN A 385 10.87 18.59 43.43
CA ASN A 385 9.57 19.26 43.55
C ASN A 385 9.48 20.54 42.72
N TYR A 386 10.59 20.96 42.10
CA TYR A 386 10.69 22.14 41.25
C TYR A 386 10.17 23.43 41.91
N THR A 387 10.41 23.61 43.21
CA THR A 387 10.15 24.88 43.88
C THR A 387 10.95 26.02 43.24
N THR A 388 10.40 27.24 43.27
CA THR A 388 11.00 28.39 42.61
C THR A 388 12.34 28.78 43.26
N LEU A 389 13.26 29.27 42.44
CA LEU A 389 14.51 29.90 42.83
C LEU A 389 14.52 31.36 42.39
N ASP A 390 15.28 32.18 43.12
CA ASP A 390 15.41 33.61 42.85
C ASP A 390 16.49 33.87 41.80
N LEU A 391 16.17 34.70 40.81
CA LEU A 391 17.11 35.30 39.88
C LEU A 391 17.52 36.67 40.40
N LYS A 392 18.80 36.86 40.72
CA LYS A 392 19.29 38.08 41.36
C LYS A 392 20.09 38.97 40.41
N ILE A 393 19.79 40.26 40.48
CA ILE A 393 20.51 41.35 39.83
C ILE A 393 21.04 42.24 40.95
N SER A 394 22.36 42.45 41.01
CA SER A 394 23.00 43.22 42.09
C SER A 394 22.55 42.76 43.49
N SER A 395 22.56 41.44 43.70
CA SER A 395 22.16 40.75 44.94
C SER A 395 20.67 40.84 45.35
N THR A 396 19.82 41.48 44.53
CA THR A 396 18.37 41.58 44.81
C THR A 396 17.59 40.67 43.88
N ALA A 397 16.60 39.93 44.41
CA ALA A 397 15.71 39.11 43.59
C ALA A 397 14.89 40.02 42.63
N ARG A 398 14.95 39.72 41.34
CA ARG A 398 14.31 40.46 40.24
C ARG A 398 13.63 39.55 39.21
N GLY A 399 13.40 38.31 39.60
CA GLY A 399 12.77 37.29 38.80
C GLY A 399 12.85 35.94 39.50
N SER A 400 12.15 34.97 38.93
CA SER A 400 12.10 33.59 39.41
C SER A 400 12.39 32.62 38.28
N ALA A 401 12.88 31.45 38.63
CA ALA A 401 12.97 30.30 37.73
C ALA A 401 12.75 29.00 38.51
N ARG A 402 12.76 27.86 37.81
CA ARG A 402 12.84 26.52 38.39
C ARG A 402 14.04 25.78 37.83
N ALA A 403 14.62 24.89 38.64
CA ALA A 403 15.78 24.09 38.25
C ALA A 403 15.37 22.67 37.89
N ARG A 404 15.81 22.16 36.74
CA ARG A 404 15.51 20.79 36.28
C ARG A 404 16.64 19.79 36.52
N GLY A 405 17.86 20.30 36.52
CA GLY A 405 19.04 19.46 36.68
C GLY A 405 20.28 20.28 36.94
N LEU A 406 21.29 19.59 37.44
CA LEU A 406 22.62 20.11 37.70
C LEU A 406 23.63 19.11 37.14
N GLU A 407 24.61 19.56 36.36
CA GLU A 407 25.60 18.69 35.71
C GLU A 407 27.00 19.30 35.79
N ILE A 408 28.01 18.48 36.07
CA ILE A 408 29.39 18.95 36.25
C ILE A 408 30.16 18.86 34.95
N PHE A 409 30.84 19.94 34.59
CA PHE A 409 31.88 19.95 33.56
C PHE A 409 33.25 20.23 34.19
N SER A 410 34.31 20.15 33.39
CA SER A 410 35.68 20.37 33.86
C SER A 410 35.87 21.76 34.47
N ASP A 411 35.32 22.79 33.82
CA ASP A 411 35.50 24.22 34.14
C ASP A 411 34.27 24.90 34.78
N HIS A 412 33.06 24.39 34.58
CA HIS A 412 31.81 24.98 35.09
C HIS A 412 30.81 23.92 35.57
N ILE A 413 29.74 24.37 36.22
CA ILE A 413 28.57 23.54 36.51
C ILE A 413 27.41 24.07 35.67
N ARG A 414 26.68 23.20 34.97
CA ARG A 414 25.47 23.58 34.26
C ARG A 414 24.26 23.46 35.18
N LEU A 415 23.48 24.53 35.25
CA LEU A 415 22.17 24.53 35.89
C LEU A 415 21.11 24.68 34.80
N TYR A 416 20.28 23.67 34.64
CA TYR A 416 19.20 23.66 33.67
C TYR A 416 17.99 24.39 34.24
N LEU A 417 17.60 25.51 33.62
CA LEU A 417 16.54 26.40 34.09
C LEU A 417 15.33 26.36 33.16
N PHE A 418 14.14 26.41 33.76
CA PHE A 418 12.87 26.59 33.06
C PHE A 418 11.94 27.51 33.85
N ASP A 419 10.80 27.87 33.26
CA ASP A 419 9.83 28.79 33.87
C ASP A 419 10.47 30.11 34.34
N ILE A 420 11.25 30.73 33.45
CA ILE A 420 11.98 31.96 33.74
C ILE A 420 11.01 33.14 33.60
N VAL A 421 10.75 33.81 34.71
CA VAL A 421 9.91 35.01 34.79
C VAL A 421 10.72 36.14 35.40
N MET A 422 10.77 37.30 34.73
CA MET A 422 11.45 38.49 35.24
C MET A 422 10.42 39.51 35.72
N ASP A 423 10.75 40.26 36.77
CA ASP A 423 9.94 41.38 37.22
C ASP A 423 9.85 42.47 36.13
N SER A 424 8.75 43.21 36.11
CA SER A 424 8.56 44.32 35.16
C SER A 424 9.74 45.29 35.18
N GLY A 425 10.28 45.62 34.00
CA GLY A 425 11.43 46.51 33.83
C GLY A 425 12.80 45.85 33.96
N TYR A 426 12.88 44.54 34.25
CA TYR A 426 14.13 43.79 34.35
C TYR A 426 14.28 42.75 33.23
N SER A 427 15.53 42.47 32.87
CA SER A 427 15.88 41.48 31.83
C SER A 427 16.82 40.42 32.39
N PHE A 428 16.68 39.20 31.88
CA PHE A 428 17.55 38.07 32.23
C PHE A 428 19.03 38.39 31.96
N ASN A 429 19.32 39.26 30.99
CA ASN A 429 20.68 39.66 30.60
C ASN A 429 21.49 40.32 31.74
N ASN A 430 20.83 40.72 32.84
CA ASN A 430 21.48 41.34 33.98
C ASN A 430 21.59 40.40 35.20
N VAL A 431 21.11 39.16 35.11
CA VAL A 431 21.15 38.19 36.22
C VAL A 431 22.60 37.76 36.49
N THR A 432 23.05 37.96 37.73
CA THR A 432 24.41 37.61 38.17
C THR A 432 24.42 36.35 39.02
N THR A 433 23.36 36.11 39.79
CA THR A 433 23.35 35.09 40.84
C THR A 433 21.99 34.40 40.86
N VAL A 434 22.00 33.10 41.14
CA VAL A 434 20.80 32.31 41.38
C VAL A 434 20.84 31.77 42.80
N SER A 435 19.72 31.79 43.52
CA SER A 435 19.68 31.27 44.88
C SER A 435 18.33 30.71 45.25
N GLN A 436 18.31 29.74 46.15
CA GLN A 436 17.10 29.17 46.70
C GLN A 436 17.26 28.94 48.20
N THR A 437 16.51 29.72 48.98
CA THR A 437 16.60 29.72 50.45
C THR A 437 16.20 28.37 51.05
N SER A 438 15.17 27.71 50.51
CA SER A 438 14.65 26.42 51.01
C SER A 438 15.69 25.29 50.96
N THR A 439 16.67 25.40 50.07
CA THR A 439 17.70 24.38 49.86
C THR A 439 19.11 24.84 50.23
N SER A 440 19.25 26.06 50.74
CA SER A 440 20.52 26.77 50.93
C SER A 440 21.39 26.80 49.66
N PHE A 441 20.75 26.78 48.49
CA PHE A 441 21.43 26.83 47.21
C PHE A 441 21.78 28.28 46.85
N SER A 442 23.00 28.52 46.41
CA SER A 442 23.45 29.82 45.90
C SER A 442 24.61 29.62 44.93
N ALA A 443 24.55 30.27 43.77
CA ALA A 443 25.62 30.20 42.79
C ALA A 443 25.69 31.46 41.92
N THR A 444 26.91 31.91 41.62
CA THR A 444 27.16 32.99 40.67
C THR A 444 27.28 32.42 39.25
N LEU A 445 26.68 33.10 38.28
CA LEU A 445 26.81 32.75 36.87
C LEU A 445 28.25 33.02 36.40
N ALA A 446 28.85 32.08 35.68
CA ALA A 446 30.17 32.24 35.06
C ALA A 446 30.16 33.31 33.94
N SER A 447 28.99 33.61 33.38
CA SER A 447 28.79 34.70 32.43
C SER A 447 27.46 35.37 32.75
N THR A 448 27.50 36.65 33.13
CA THR A 448 26.30 37.40 33.56
C THR A 448 25.24 37.35 32.47
N GLY A 449 24.01 37.03 32.90
CA GLY A 449 22.80 37.01 32.08
C GLY A 449 22.82 36.13 30.83
N THR A 450 23.78 35.20 30.72
CA THR A 450 23.93 34.38 29.52
C THR A 450 23.20 33.06 29.70
N ARG A 451 22.13 32.87 28.93
CA ARG A 451 21.42 31.58 28.80
C ARG A 451 21.88 30.86 27.55
N PHE A 452 22.34 29.62 27.69
CA PHE A 452 22.76 28.77 26.58
C PHE A 452 21.57 27.92 26.11
N ALA A 453 21.27 28.00 24.81
CA ALA A 453 20.24 27.21 24.18
C ALA A 453 20.84 25.95 23.55
N THR A 454 20.23 24.80 23.82
CA THR A 454 20.66 23.49 23.29
C THR A 454 20.05 23.18 21.92
N GLY A 455 19.21 24.06 21.37
CA GLY A 455 18.42 23.81 20.17
C GLY A 455 17.20 22.91 20.39
N PHE A 456 17.08 22.29 21.56
CA PHE A 456 15.95 21.43 21.94
C PHE A 456 15.52 21.73 23.38
N ASN A 457 14.34 22.34 23.53
CA ASN A 457 13.78 22.72 24.83
C ASN A 457 12.35 22.20 25.00
N SER A 458 12.02 21.06 24.36
CA SER A 458 10.76 20.37 24.58
C SER A 458 10.92 19.23 25.59
N GLY A 459 9.89 18.97 26.39
CA GLY A 459 9.77 17.77 27.22
C GLY A 459 9.18 16.57 26.47
N LEU A 460 8.82 16.76 25.19
CA LEU A 460 8.37 15.70 24.31
C LEU A 460 9.55 15.20 23.48
N HIS A 461 9.92 13.94 23.65
CA HIS A 461 11.04 13.32 22.94
C HIS A 461 10.51 12.38 21.87
N LYS A 462 10.97 12.55 20.62
CA LYS A 462 10.60 11.65 19.52
C LYS A 462 11.24 10.28 19.77
N LEU A 463 10.44 9.23 19.62
CA LEU A 463 10.91 7.86 19.65
C LEU A 463 11.71 7.54 18.37
N PRO A 464 12.61 6.53 18.41
CA PRO A 464 13.58 6.28 17.35
C PRO A 464 12.97 5.82 16.01
N TYR A 465 11.74 5.31 16.01
CA TYR A 465 11.06 4.80 14.81
C TYR A 465 9.82 5.65 14.48
N ASN A 466 9.39 5.60 13.21
CA ASN A 466 8.24 6.38 12.74
C ASN A 466 6.89 5.66 12.94
N ALA A 467 6.88 4.31 12.93
CA ALA A 467 5.70 3.50 13.15
C ALA A 467 5.86 2.70 14.45
N ILE A 468 5.27 3.20 15.53
CA ILE A 468 5.40 2.61 16.86
C ILE A 468 4.02 2.29 17.38
N LYS A 469 3.79 1.01 17.68
CA LYS A 469 2.54 0.53 18.27
C LYS A 469 2.50 0.76 19.78
N GLU A 470 3.60 0.46 20.48
CA GLU A 470 3.70 0.56 21.93
C GLU A 470 5.17 0.81 22.32
N LEU A 471 5.39 1.59 23.38
CA LEU A 471 6.67 1.63 24.09
C LEU A 471 6.62 0.70 25.31
N ALA A 472 7.37 -0.40 25.26
CA ALA A 472 7.43 -1.40 26.33
C ALA A 472 8.84 -1.54 26.91
N ASN A 473 8.94 -1.91 28.19
CA ASN A 473 10.18 -2.29 28.89
C ASN A 473 11.35 -1.29 28.76
N ASN A 474 11.14 -0.04 29.20
CA ASN A 474 12.14 1.02 29.13
C ASN A 474 12.88 1.24 30.47
N GLU A 475 14.21 1.41 30.39
CA GLU A 475 15.08 1.82 31.50
C GLU A 475 15.53 3.27 31.28
N TYR A 476 15.42 4.11 32.30
CA TYR A 476 15.89 5.51 32.25
C TYR A 476 16.92 5.76 33.35
N LYS A 477 17.83 6.70 33.07
CA LYS A 477 18.68 7.32 34.08
C LYS A 477 17.97 8.54 34.66
N VAL A 478 17.67 8.48 35.95
CA VAL A 478 17.05 9.55 36.73
C VAL A 478 18.04 10.09 37.75
N ARG A 479 17.97 11.39 38.05
CA ARG A 479 18.77 11.99 39.13
C ARG A 479 17.93 12.09 40.40
N HIS A 480 18.53 11.74 41.53
CA HIS A 480 17.92 11.85 42.86
C HIS A 480 18.73 12.77 43.75
N VAL A 481 18.03 13.61 44.53
CA VAL A 481 18.65 14.42 45.58
C VAL A 481 18.46 13.71 46.91
N LEU A 482 19.49 13.01 47.36
CA LEU A 482 19.48 12.27 48.61
C LEU A 482 19.98 13.14 49.76
N THR A 483 19.53 12.88 50.98
CA THR A 483 20.00 13.54 52.20
C THR A 483 20.67 12.55 53.13
N GLY A 484 21.82 12.92 53.70
CA GLY A 484 22.52 12.15 54.71
C GLY A 484 23.29 13.03 55.69
N THR A 485 23.68 12.48 56.83
CA THR A 485 24.48 13.19 57.83
C THR A 485 25.80 12.46 58.04
N VAL A 486 26.90 13.20 58.10
CA VAL A 486 28.23 12.63 58.38
C VAL A 486 28.24 12.08 59.80
N SER A 487 28.57 10.79 59.92
CA SER A 487 28.70 10.08 61.19
C SER A 487 29.95 9.22 61.16
N ALA A 488 30.75 9.26 62.24
CA ALA A 488 32.01 8.52 62.37
C ALA A 488 32.96 8.65 61.15
N GLY A 489 33.04 9.85 60.55
CA GLY A 489 33.90 10.11 59.39
C GLY A 489 33.39 9.58 58.05
N SER A 490 32.15 9.07 57.99
CA SER A 490 31.52 8.57 56.76
C SER A 490 30.20 9.29 56.46
N LEU A 491 29.89 9.45 55.18
CA LEU A 491 28.57 9.89 54.69
C LEU A 491 27.92 8.76 53.92
N GLN A 492 26.79 8.25 54.38
CA GLN A 492 25.99 7.26 53.64
C GLN A 492 24.69 7.89 53.17
N VAL A 493 24.29 7.59 51.93
CA VAL A 493 22.98 7.89 51.38
C VAL A 493 22.40 6.68 50.67
N SER A 494 21.07 6.57 50.70
CA SER A 494 20.33 5.46 50.10
C SER A 494 19.22 5.99 49.20
N LEU A 495 19.04 5.33 48.05
CA LEU A 495 17.94 5.58 47.14
C LEU A 495 16.60 5.24 47.81
N PRO A 496 15.52 5.99 47.53
CA PRO A 496 14.18 5.61 47.94
C PRO A 496 13.78 4.25 47.36
N SER A 497 12.86 3.55 48.03
CA SER A 497 12.28 2.30 47.52
C SER A 497 11.75 2.49 46.09
N GLY A 498 12.00 1.52 45.20
CA GLY A 498 11.55 1.58 43.80
C GLY A 498 12.35 2.51 42.88
N SER A 499 13.43 3.14 43.35
CA SER A 499 14.26 4.06 42.55
C SER A 499 15.39 3.37 41.76
N GLY A 500 15.37 2.04 41.69
CA GLY A 500 16.37 1.24 40.97
C GLY A 500 17.74 1.22 41.67
N VAL A 501 18.82 1.32 40.89
CA VAL A 501 20.20 1.24 41.39
C VAL A 501 21.06 2.39 40.87
N ILE A 502 22.06 2.80 41.62
CA ILE A 502 23.03 3.81 41.18
C ILE A 502 23.75 3.30 39.91
N SER A 503 23.92 4.17 38.91
CA SER A 503 24.44 3.77 37.59
C SER A 503 25.63 4.60 37.10
N ASP A 504 25.90 5.74 37.73
CA ASP A 504 27.06 6.58 37.40
C ASP A 504 27.66 7.21 38.66
N GLN A 505 28.75 6.60 39.14
CA GLN A 505 29.52 7.09 40.28
C GLN A 505 30.45 8.28 39.95
N THR A 506 30.68 8.55 38.66
CA THR A 506 31.53 9.68 38.23
C THR A 506 30.77 11.01 38.24
N ASP A 507 29.45 10.94 38.11
CA ASP A 507 28.52 12.07 38.12
C ASP A 507 27.75 12.18 39.45
N ILE A 508 28.52 12.28 40.54
CA ILE A 508 27.98 12.51 41.89
C ILE A 508 28.41 13.89 42.39
N ILE A 509 27.44 14.63 42.94
CA ILE A 509 27.64 15.95 43.56
C ILE A 509 27.29 15.85 45.04
N ILE A 510 28.22 16.25 45.92
CA ILE A 510 27.94 16.33 47.35
C ILE A 510 27.94 17.78 47.78
N ALA A 511 26.84 18.25 48.34
CA ALA A 511 26.71 19.58 48.90
C ALA A 511 26.55 19.50 50.42
N GLN A 512 27.55 19.97 51.14
CA GLN A 512 27.42 20.20 52.58
C GLN A 512 26.55 21.45 52.82
N ALA A 513 25.79 21.47 53.92
CA ALA A 513 25.07 22.66 54.34
C ALA A 513 26.00 23.88 54.43
N SER A 514 25.65 24.95 53.72
CA SER A 514 26.39 26.23 53.68
C SER A 514 27.86 26.10 53.24
N GLY A 515 28.16 25.17 52.33
CA GLY A 515 29.49 24.98 51.76
C GLY A 515 29.48 24.74 50.25
N ALA A 516 30.63 24.96 49.62
CA ALA A 516 30.83 24.70 48.20
C ALA A 516 30.64 23.22 47.86
N VAL A 517 30.03 22.95 46.72
CA VAL A 517 29.80 21.57 46.25
C VAL A 517 31.11 20.82 46.00
N LYS A 518 31.14 19.54 46.36
CA LYS A 518 32.22 18.60 46.05
C LYS A 518 31.87 17.82 44.79
N THR A 519 32.82 17.79 43.85
CA THR A 519 32.72 17.10 42.55
C THR A 519 33.87 16.11 42.41
N GLY A 520 33.77 15.12 41.52
CA GLY A 520 34.85 14.14 41.31
C GLY A 520 35.06 13.24 42.52
N VAL A 521 33.98 12.91 43.23
CA VAL A 521 34.00 12.22 44.53
C VAL A 521 34.16 10.70 44.43
N ALA A 522 34.17 10.16 43.20
CA ALA A 522 34.23 8.71 42.94
C ALA A 522 35.38 8.00 43.68
N GLY A 523 36.57 8.61 43.73
CA GLY A 523 37.73 8.06 44.43
C GLY A 523 37.61 8.02 45.96
N ASN A 524 36.55 8.60 46.53
CA ASN A 524 36.28 8.63 47.97
C ASN A 524 35.13 7.71 48.38
N ILE A 525 34.60 6.89 47.46
CA ILE A 525 33.58 5.88 47.78
C ILE A 525 34.25 4.75 48.58
N THR A 526 33.69 4.40 49.73
CA THR A 526 34.19 3.34 50.62
C THR A 526 33.32 2.09 50.60
N ALA A 527 32.05 2.20 50.22
CA ALA A 527 31.13 1.07 50.05
C ALA A 527 29.94 1.44 49.15
N GLY A 528 29.30 0.44 48.54
CA GLY A 528 28.15 0.64 47.64
C GLY A 528 28.54 1.25 46.29
N GLY A 529 27.71 2.14 45.75
CA GLY A 529 27.94 2.79 44.45
C GLY A 529 27.22 2.08 43.30
N ASN A 530 27.86 1.98 42.13
CA ASN A 530 27.24 1.41 40.93
C ASN A 530 26.63 0.01 41.18
N GLY A 531 25.41 -0.21 40.72
CA GLY A 531 24.64 -1.44 40.93
C GLY A 531 24.04 -1.61 42.33
N SER A 532 24.29 -0.67 43.26
CA SER A 532 23.77 -0.69 44.63
C SER A 532 22.64 0.33 44.83
N THR A 533 21.83 0.13 45.86
CA THR A 533 20.79 1.09 46.30
C THR A 533 21.33 2.16 47.26
N SER A 534 22.59 2.05 47.68
CA SER A 534 23.24 3.01 48.59
C SER A 534 24.68 3.24 48.20
N VAL A 535 25.24 4.37 48.65
CA VAL A 535 26.66 4.70 48.50
C VAL A 535 27.18 5.35 49.78
N THR A 536 28.39 4.98 50.17
CA THR A 536 29.08 5.52 51.34
C THR A 536 30.38 6.19 50.92
N PHE A 537 30.65 7.39 51.43
CA PHE A 537 31.83 8.19 51.14
C PHE A 537 32.71 8.40 52.39
N ASN A 538 34.02 8.52 52.17
CA ASN A 538 34.98 9.00 53.16
C ASN A 538 34.82 10.51 53.34
N ALA A 539 34.08 10.93 54.38
CA ALA A 539 33.78 12.33 54.63
C ALA A 539 35.03 13.14 55.03
N THR A 540 35.98 12.51 55.73
CA THR A 540 37.24 13.13 56.13
C THR A 540 38.09 13.51 54.93
N ALA A 541 38.26 12.59 53.97
CA ALA A 541 39.01 12.84 52.74
C ALA A 541 38.37 13.92 51.85
N LEU A 542 37.04 13.99 51.85
CA LEU A 542 36.28 15.02 51.14
C LEU A 542 36.21 16.37 51.89
N SER A 543 36.69 16.42 53.14
CA SER A 543 36.55 17.57 54.04
C SER A 543 35.10 18.06 54.12
N ILE A 544 34.18 17.13 54.36
CA ILE A 544 32.75 17.40 54.57
C ILE A 544 32.30 17.00 55.98
N SER A 545 31.33 17.72 56.54
CA SER A 545 30.79 17.46 57.88
C SER A 545 29.29 17.80 57.98
N GLY A 546 28.64 17.32 59.04
CA GLY A 546 27.22 17.61 59.30
C GLY A 546 26.27 17.06 58.23
N ALA A 547 25.18 17.78 57.98
CA ALA A 547 24.17 17.40 56.98
C ALA A 547 24.64 17.72 55.55
N CYS A 548 24.46 16.74 54.66
CA CYS A 548 24.83 16.82 53.25
C CYS A 548 23.67 16.40 52.36
N LYS A 549 23.55 17.06 51.20
CA LYS A 549 22.77 16.60 50.05
C LYS A 549 23.69 15.92 49.05
N VAL A 550 23.23 14.85 48.44
CA VAL A 550 23.98 14.08 47.46
C VAL A 550 23.12 13.90 46.22
N LEU A 551 23.53 14.50 45.11
CA LEU A 551 22.94 14.24 43.79
C LEU A 551 23.58 12.99 43.21
N VAL A 552 22.76 11.97 42.93
CA VAL A 552 23.20 10.71 42.32
C VAL A 552 22.38 10.39 41.08
N THR A 553 22.99 9.68 40.13
CA THR A 553 22.29 9.15 38.95
C THR A 553 21.94 7.68 39.16
N ALA A 554 20.65 7.37 39.22
CA ALA A 554 20.12 6.01 39.32
C ALA A 554 19.52 5.57 37.99
N LYS A 555 19.63 4.28 37.68
CA LYS A 555 18.90 3.65 36.58
C LYS A 555 17.73 2.86 37.15
N LYS A 556 16.55 3.02 36.56
CA LYS A 556 15.35 2.27 36.95
C LYS A 556 14.48 1.95 35.74
N ASN A 557 13.72 0.87 35.86
CA ASN A 557 12.61 0.58 34.95
C ASN A 557 11.50 1.60 35.21
N LEU A 558 10.96 2.18 34.15
CA LEU A 558 9.91 3.19 34.28
C LEU A 558 8.52 2.58 34.16
N ALA A 559 7.61 3.14 34.94
CA ALA A 559 6.18 2.87 34.79
C ALA A 559 5.55 3.94 33.89
N ARG A 560 4.82 3.50 32.85
CA ARG A 560 3.98 4.39 32.04
C ARG A 560 2.82 4.92 32.89
N LYS A 561 2.60 6.24 32.86
CA LYS A 561 1.40 6.86 33.46
C LYS A 561 0.17 6.59 32.60
N SER A 562 -0.97 6.39 33.23
CA SER A 562 -2.27 6.37 32.55
C SER A 562 -2.94 7.74 32.64
N LYS A 563 -3.68 8.12 31.60
CA LYS A 563 -4.59 9.26 31.58
C LYS A 563 -6.03 8.80 31.48
N GLN A 564 -6.89 9.48 32.20
CA GLN A 564 -8.33 9.29 32.18
C GLN A 564 -9.00 10.61 31.87
N ARG A 565 -9.83 10.61 30.84
CA ARG A 565 -10.62 11.79 30.49
C ARG A 565 -11.73 11.98 31.53
N VAL A 566 -11.78 13.16 32.11
CA VAL A 566 -12.85 13.60 33.01
C VAL A 566 -13.62 14.70 32.29
N ASN A 567 -14.90 14.46 32.05
CA ASN A 567 -15.78 15.41 31.38
C ASN A 567 -16.61 16.20 32.39
N ASN A 568 -16.86 17.47 32.08
CA ASN A 568 -17.70 18.37 32.87
C ASN A 568 -17.25 18.55 34.34
N GLN A 569 -15.95 18.56 34.58
CA GLN A 569 -15.40 18.95 35.88
C GLN A 569 -15.79 20.39 36.19
N THR A 570 -16.24 20.65 37.41
CA THR A 570 -16.65 22.00 37.83
C THR A 570 -15.66 22.58 38.83
N HIS A 571 -15.20 23.79 38.58
CA HIS A 571 -14.40 24.61 39.49
C HIS A 571 -15.13 25.93 39.76
N THR A 572 -15.25 26.33 41.02
CA THR A 572 -15.95 27.56 41.41
C THR A 572 -14.99 28.55 42.03
N ILE A 573 -14.93 29.75 41.43
CA ILE A 573 -14.17 30.87 41.98
C ILE A 573 -15.17 31.78 42.69
N ALA A 574 -15.01 31.90 44.01
CA ALA A 574 -15.86 32.73 44.83
C ALA A 574 -15.68 34.22 44.47
N SER A 575 -16.78 34.96 44.44
CA SER A 575 -16.83 36.42 44.21
C SER A 575 -15.78 37.19 45.01
N GLY A 576 -15.63 36.88 46.31
CA GLY A 576 -14.64 37.53 47.18
C GLY A 576 -13.17 37.25 46.86
N SER A 577 -12.88 36.30 45.96
CA SER A 577 -11.54 35.99 45.46
C SER A 577 -11.24 36.64 44.10
N ILE A 578 -12.21 37.33 43.49
CA ILE A 578 -12.06 38.01 42.21
C ILE A 578 -11.65 39.46 42.48
N SER A 579 -10.43 39.81 42.09
CA SER A 579 -9.94 41.19 42.20
C SER A 579 -10.42 42.06 41.05
N THR A 580 -10.64 43.35 41.31
CA THR A 580 -10.97 44.32 40.25
C THR A 580 -9.86 44.35 39.19
N GLY A 581 -10.24 44.16 37.93
CA GLY A 581 -9.30 44.11 36.80
C GLY A 581 -8.55 42.78 36.67
N GLN A 582 -8.93 41.74 37.39
CA GLN A 582 -8.37 40.39 37.19
C GLN A 582 -8.82 39.82 35.84
N GLU A 583 -7.85 39.45 35.01
CA GLU A 583 -8.10 38.91 33.66
C GLU A 583 -7.79 37.42 33.54
N SER A 584 -7.16 36.82 34.56
CA SER A 584 -6.72 35.42 34.54
C SER A 584 -7.22 34.67 35.76
N PHE A 585 -7.76 33.47 35.53
CA PHE A 585 -8.39 32.64 36.55
C PHE A 585 -7.92 31.20 36.42
N ALA A 586 -7.21 30.68 37.43
CA ALA A 586 -6.69 29.31 37.44
C ALA A 586 -7.83 28.29 37.59
N LEU A 587 -7.66 27.12 36.98
CA LEU A 587 -8.63 26.01 37.03
C LEU A 587 -8.20 24.89 37.98
N ASP A 588 -7.05 25.02 38.64
CA ASP A 588 -6.45 24.02 39.56
C ASP A 588 -6.20 22.63 38.97
N HIS A 589 -6.28 22.49 37.65
CA HIS A 589 -6.04 21.25 36.94
C HIS A 589 -5.09 21.50 35.76
N ALA A 590 -4.11 20.61 35.59
CA ALA A 590 -3.29 20.57 34.38
C ALA A 590 -4.04 19.81 33.26
N ASP A 591 -3.54 19.95 32.03
CA ASP A 591 -4.00 19.18 30.86
C ASP A 591 -5.50 19.33 30.56
N VAL A 592 -5.95 20.59 30.58
CA VAL A 592 -7.33 20.97 30.25
C VAL A 592 -7.54 20.85 28.74
N ILE A 593 -8.57 20.10 28.35
CA ILE A 593 -8.89 19.80 26.96
C ILE A 593 -9.68 20.95 26.35
N ARG A 594 -10.75 21.37 27.04
CA ARG A 594 -11.67 22.42 26.59
C ARG A 594 -12.49 22.97 27.75
N ILE A 595 -12.97 24.20 27.60
CA ILE A 595 -14.05 24.74 28.43
C ILE A 595 -15.39 24.29 27.87
N VAL A 596 -16.28 23.87 28.75
CA VAL A 596 -17.68 23.55 28.44
C VAL A 596 -18.56 24.77 28.65
N SER A 597 -18.42 25.42 29.81
CA SER A 597 -19.13 26.66 30.12
C SER A 597 -18.45 27.46 31.24
N VAL A 598 -18.70 28.77 31.25
CA VAL A 598 -18.40 29.68 32.37
C VAL A 598 -19.68 30.40 32.72
N GLN A 599 -20.20 30.19 33.93
CA GLN A 599 -21.46 30.79 34.38
C GLN A 599 -21.25 31.65 35.63
N GLU A 600 -21.89 32.82 35.67
CA GLU A 600 -22.00 33.59 36.91
C GLU A 600 -23.12 33.00 37.79
N THR A 601 -22.98 33.13 39.10
CA THR A 601 -24.06 32.80 40.04
C THR A 601 -25.33 33.58 39.70
N GLY A 602 -26.43 32.88 39.44
CA GLY A 602 -27.66 33.45 38.87
C GLY A 602 -27.97 32.99 37.45
N GLY A 603 -27.10 32.20 36.82
CA GLY A 603 -27.35 31.49 35.56
C GLY A 603 -26.96 32.25 34.28
N ASN A 604 -26.26 33.38 34.42
CA ASN A 604 -25.75 34.11 33.26
C ASN A 604 -24.54 33.38 32.67
N ASP A 605 -24.66 32.90 31.44
CA ASP A 605 -23.53 32.34 30.69
C ASP A 605 -22.61 33.46 30.17
N VAL A 606 -21.35 33.40 30.55
CA VAL A 606 -20.29 34.33 30.15
C VAL A 606 -19.13 33.62 29.44
N THR A 607 -19.33 32.39 28.97
CA THR A 607 -18.30 31.55 28.33
C THR A 607 -17.59 32.27 27.18
N SER A 608 -18.34 32.98 26.33
CA SER A 608 -17.80 33.71 25.19
C SER A 608 -16.84 34.85 25.55
N ARG A 609 -16.76 35.24 26.83
CA ARG A 609 -15.84 36.27 27.32
C ARG A 609 -14.46 35.72 27.66
N PHE A 610 -14.25 34.42 27.54
CA PHE A 610 -13.03 33.76 27.99
C PHE A 610 -12.40 32.90 26.90
N THR A 611 -11.08 32.85 26.92
CA THR A 611 -10.27 31.89 26.17
C THR A 611 -9.56 30.94 27.15
N LEU A 612 -9.26 29.73 26.68
CA LEU A 612 -8.53 28.74 27.46
C LEU A 612 -7.03 28.86 27.20
N ASP A 613 -6.24 29.02 28.26
CA ASP A 613 -4.83 28.63 28.29
C ASP A 613 -4.76 27.29 29.02
N ASN A 614 -4.49 26.22 28.30
CA ASN A 614 -4.50 24.85 28.83
C ASN A 614 -3.30 24.55 29.77
N GLY A 615 -2.41 25.51 29.99
CA GLY A 615 -1.23 25.38 30.83
C GLY A 615 -0.11 24.56 30.18
N GLN A 616 -0.27 24.06 28.96
CA GLN A 616 0.77 23.31 28.29
C GLN A 616 1.88 24.24 27.77
N ARG A 617 3.13 23.92 28.09
CA ARG A 617 4.34 24.59 27.60
C ARG A 617 5.26 23.54 26.98
N ASP A 618 6.22 23.98 26.16
CA ASP A 618 7.13 23.07 25.47
C ASP A 618 7.86 22.12 26.43
N ASN A 619 8.31 22.61 27.59
CA ASN A 619 9.12 21.85 28.56
C ASN A 619 8.42 21.46 29.87
N PHE A 620 7.20 21.93 30.15
CA PHE A 620 6.45 21.58 31.35
C PHE A 620 4.96 21.84 31.18
N TYR A 621 4.16 21.30 32.10
CA TYR A 621 2.74 21.59 32.18
C TYR A 621 2.46 22.39 33.46
N GLU A 622 1.74 23.49 33.29
CA GLU A 622 1.12 24.26 34.36
C GLU A 622 -0.35 23.85 34.51
N ASN A 623 -0.98 24.35 35.57
CA ASN A 623 -2.43 24.31 35.66
C ASN A 623 -3.03 25.21 34.57
N GLY A 624 -4.09 24.73 33.93
CA GLY A 624 -4.87 25.52 32.99
C GLY A 624 -5.54 26.71 33.66
N ARG A 625 -5.85 27.73 32.87
CA ARG A 625 -6.52 28.96 33.28
C ARG A 625 -7.44 29.46 32.18
N ILE A 626 -8.48 30.19 32.56
CA ILE A 626 -9.25 30.99 31.62
C ILE A 626 -8.77 32.43 31.64
N ILE A 627 -8.64 33.02 30.46
CA ILE A 627 -8.20 34.40 30.25
C ILE A 627 -9.38 35.17 29.69
N LYS A 628 -9.76 36.25 30.36
CA LYS A 628 -10.83 37.14 29.93
C LYS A 628 -10.38 37.92 28.70
N ASP A 629 -11.24 37.97 27.68
CA ASP A 629 -11.07 38.86 26.55
C ASP A 629 -11.25 40.32 27.02
N GLN A 630 -10.21 41.15 26.86
CA GLN A 630 -10.19 42.54 27.28
C GLN A 630 -11.28 43.40 26.62
N SER A 631 -11.78 43.00 25.45
CA SER A 631 -12.85 43.70 24.72
C SER A 631 -14.25 43.50 25.32
N THR A 632 -14.41 42.54 26.22
CA THR A 632 -15.71 42.22 26.85
C THR A 632 -15.91 42.96 28.18
N PRO A 633 -17.17 43.15 28.64
CA PRO A 633 -17.43 43.79 29.93
C PRO A 633 -16.67 43.15 31.10
N ALA A 634 -16.36 43.95 32.11
CA ALA A 634 -15.74 43.46 33.34
C ALA A 634 -16.57 42.33 33.97
N ILE A 635 -15.89 41.40 34.65
CA ILE A 635 -16.56 40.35 35.42
C ILE A 635 -17.24 40.99 36.63
N ASP A 636 -18.46 40.54 36.92
CA ASP A 636 -19.19 40.96 38.11
C ASP A 636 -18.52 40.37 39.36
N THR A 637 -17.76 41.20 40.09
CA THR A 637 -17.09 40.80 41.33
C THR A 637 -18.06 40.46 42.46
N GLY A 638 -19.37 40.69 42.29
CA GLY A 638 -20.42 40.28 43.22
C GLY A 638 -20.93 38.84 43.00
N LYS A 639 -20.49 38.13 41.95
CA LYS A 639 -20.96 36.79 41.62
C LYS A 639 -19.81 35.79 41.55
N ASN A 640 -20.08 34.54 41.95
CA ASN A 640 -19.11 33.47 41.76
C ASN A 640 -19.08 33.09 40.28
N LEU A 641 -17.91 32.72 39.79
CA LEU A 641 -17.73 32.11 38.48
C LEU A 641 -17.71 30.59 38.65
N VAL A 642 -18.62 29.90 38.00
CA VAL A 642 -18.70 28.43 37.93
C VAL A 642 -18.19 28.02 36.56
N ILE A 643 -16.99 27.43 36.53
CA ILE A 643 -16.32 26.98 35.30
C ILE A 643 -16.51 25.48 35.17
N THR A 644 -17.06 25.03 34.06
CA THR A 644 -17.18 23.62 33.68
C THR A 644 -16.24 23.32 32.53
N PHE A 645 -15.40 22.30 32.65
CA PHE A 645 -14.37 21.96 31.67
C PHE A 645 -14.08 20.46 31.62
N ASP A 646 -13.48 20.01 30.52
CA ASP A 646 -12.96 18.65 30.38
C ASP A 646 -11.43 18.69 30.55
N TYR A 647 -10.86 17.69 31.22
CA TYR A 647 -9.41 17.55 31.40
C TYR A 647 -8.99 16.08 31.44
N TYR A 648 -7.68 15.82 31.31
CA TYR A 648 -7.13 14.50 31.61
C TYR A 648 -6.58 14.46 33.03
N ASN A 649 -7.15 13.59 33.86
CA ASN A 649 -6.52 13.19 35.10
C ASN A 649 -5.45 12.12 34.82
N HIS A 650 -4.37 12.06 35.59
CA HIS A 650 -3.35 11.02 35.43
C HIS A 650 -3.09 10.25 36.72
N GLY A 651 -2.72 8.98 36.56
CA GLY A 651 -2.25 8.14 37.66
C GLY A 651 -0.78 8.35 38.01
N ASP A 652 -0.30 7.50 38.92
CA ASP A 652 1.12 7.38 39.25
C ASP A 652 1.92 6.79 38.08
N GLY A 653 3.22 7.05 38.09
CA GLY A 653 4.17 6.57 37.07
C GLY A 653 5.23 7.63 36.76
N ASP A 654 5.98 7.41 35.70
CA ASP A 654 7.20 8.16 35.38
C ASP A 654 7.12 8.95 34.07
N TYR A 655 6.42 8.43 33.05
CA TYR A 655 6.36 9.06 31.73
C TYR A 655 4.98 8.91 31.07
N PHE A 656 4.74 9.72 30.04
CA PHE A 656 3.58 9.60 29.15
C PHE A 656 4.01 9.13 27.77
N SER A 657 3.26 8.22 27.15
CA SER A 657 3.37 7.85 25.73
C SER A 657 2.00 7.99 25.05
N VAL A 658 1.90 7.68 23.75
CA VAL A 658 0.59 7.59 23.07
C VAL A 658 -0.35 6.61 23.79
N ASP A 659 0.22 5.51 24.31
CA ASP A 659 -0.49 4.47 25.07
C ASP A 659 -0.96 4.92 26.46
N SER A 660 -0.59 6.14 26.89
CA SER A 660 -1.10 6.73 28.12
C SER A 660 -2.52 7.25 27.98
N TYR A 661 -2.97 7.59 26.76
CA TYR A 661 -4.28 8.21 26.54
C TYR A 661 -5.36 7.15 26.28
N PRO A 662 -6.64 7.45 26.56
CA PRO A 662 -7.73 6.55 26.23
C PRO A 662 -7.82 6.34 24.70
N THR A 663 -7.92 5.08 24.27
CA THR A 663 -7.97 4.72 22.83
C THR A 663 -9.10 5.42 22.09
N ALA A 664 -10.25 5.63 22.75
CA ALA A 664 -11.39 6.32 22.16
C ALA A 664 -11.12 7.80 21.79
N ASP A 665 -10.09 8.43 22.34
CA ASP A 665 -9.76 9.82 22.05
C ASP A 665 -8.86 9.97 20.79
N TYR A 666 -8.32 8.88 20.23
CA TYR A 666 -7.45 8.92 19.04
C TYR A 666 -7.67 7.78 18.03
N ALA A 667 -8.67 6.92 18.23
CA ALA A 667 -9.03 5.81 17.34
C ALA A 667 -9.83 6.26 16.10
#